data_AF-D8F874-F1
#
_entry.id   AF-D8F874-F1
#
_cell.length_a   1.000
_cell.length_b   1.000
_cell.length_c   1.000
_cell.angle_alpha   90.00
_cell.angle_beta   90.00
_cell.angle_gamma   90.00
#
_symmetry.space_group_name_H-M   'P 1'
#
loop_
_entity.id
_entity.type
_entity.pdbx_description
1 polymer ?
#
loop_
_entity_poly.entity_id
_entity_poly.type
_entity_poly.pdbx_seq_one_letter_code
_entity_poly.pdbx_strand_id
1 'polypeptide(L)'
;MSGMKSMPTPAPGKHQKILVIDDDLVICKFMEQIISGAGHEVRVVHDGLSALDVIHSYQPRTIFLDLVLPDVDGKCLCRIIRDQGDATSVYIAIFSGLLVEEQPDMMELGADALIAKGPPSQMAEHVKQVLVDPEGVRERCFSGEILGADTIQPRKMTAELLFCNRHFGLVLQNMRQGIIELNSDDRILFVNEAGTSFFNKPAGLLVGVPLISMFAENDRPRVSKLLASRGSERFAIPDTDPLALHHRFFAMESLPYTSELGHFTLIMTDVTRIKRESDVRKEEEDRLWRIINRLSDAIILADAEGTVLMANPTAEKLFGRSKSQFIGSSFGFPLMAGETSELDIINKDGTVKIGEMRTVEIQWGDQEACLAAIRDITVRKRTEEDLRIAKEKILDQQEKLIEEERLKVLLQMSGATAHELNQPLSVLLGNIDLMRHVDQNSDAGALCLDEIEKAGKRIANTVKKIQDIRHYETKPYGSTSRIVNIEQKLHVLSVENSDDDYAHIQRVLEDFDGIRLSRAATFEDGIKLVDDISPDLVLLDYLLPGADGFDFIRALKTKDKEIPLVILTGQGNEMVANRLIQEGADDYLTKSRFDRESIAACFRNVMEKGKLKREIRSAQRKISEMATLDELTGLYNRRYFMEALDRERARAERHQKALSLCMLDIDLFKKVNDNLGHTAGDLVLANMGEIIREWSRQTDFPCRYGGEEFAVILPETDLEGARVACERLRHKVAESRVEWRTGPIRVTVSIGITENRIGIKDSLRKLIDRADEARYHAKETGRNRVKIR
;
A
#
# COMPACT_ATOMS: atom_id res chain seq x y z
N MET A 1 -9.81 5.80 51.98
CA MET A 1 -10.08 7.00 52.82
C MET A 1 -9.25 8.18 52.32
N SER A 2 -9.88 9.24 51.81
CA SER A 2 -9.36 10.62 51.72
C SER A 2 -10.29 11.44 50.81
N GLY A 3 -11.15 12.32 51.38
CA GLY A 3 -11.82 13.36 50.57
C GLY A 3 -13.35 13.37 50.50
N MET A 4 -14.10 12.66 51.34
CA MET A 4 -15.53 12.95 51.50
C MET A 4 -15.71 14.28 52.25
N LYS A 5 -16.14 15.33 51.54
CA LYS A 5 -16.70 16.53 52.19
C LYS A 5 -18.09 16.18 52.71
N SER A 6 -18.24 16.16 54.03
CA SER A 6 -19.54 15.96 54.68
C SER A 6 -20.55 17.03 54.23
N MET A 7 -21.71 16.59 53.76
CA MET A 7 -22.90 17.44 53.64
C MET A 7 -23.24 18.08 54.99
N PRO A 8 -23.71 19.35 55.04
CA PRO A 8 -24.31 19.88 56.25
C PRO A 8 -25.63 19.15 56.53
N THR A 9 -25.63 18.30 57.55
CA THR A 9 -26.82 17.60 58.05
C THR A 9 -27.94 18.60 58.39
N PRO A 10 -29.16 18.45 57.83
CA PRO A 10 -30.28 19.30 58.20
C PRO A 10 -30.75 18.95 59.61
N ALA A 11 -31.11 19.98 60.39
CA ALA A 11 -31.89 19.77 61.61
C ALA A 11 -33.25 19.12 61.26
N PRO A 12 -33.76 18.18 62.09
CA PRO A 12 -35.00 17.47 61.80
C PRO A 12 -36.19 18.44 61.68
N GLY A 13 -37.03 18.25 60.64
CA GLY A 13 -38.29 18.99 60.45
C GLY A 13 -38.31 20.08 59.36
N LYS A 14 -37.42 20.07 58.36
CA LYS A 14 -37.55 20.94 57.18
C LYS A 14 -38.33 20.27 56.04
N HIS A 15 -39.33 20.99 55.51
CA HIS A 15 -39.98 20.71 54.23
C HIS A 15 -38.91 20.54 53.13
N GLN A 16 -39.01 19.50 52.32
CA GLN A 16 -38.07 19.23 51.22
C GLN A 16 -38.87 19.00 49.94
N LYS A 17 -38.23 19.19 48.77
CA LYS A 17 -38.77 18.80 47.47
C LYS A 17 -38.23 17.44 47.07
N ILE A 18 -39.13 16.52 46.77
CA ILE A 18 -38.81 15.13 46.48
C ILE A 18 -39.45 14.74 45.14
N LEU A 19 -38.67 14.13 44.27
CA LEU A 19 -39.14 13.62 42.99
C LEU A 19 -39.28 12.09 43.09
N VAL A 20 -40.39 11.55 42.61
CA VAL A 20 -40.62 10.11 42.45
C VAL A 20 -40.75 9.81 40.97
N ILE A 21 -39.96 8.85 40.48
CA ILE A 21 -39.90 8.44 39.07
C ILE A 21 -40.20 6.94 39.01
N ASP A 22 -41.43 6.61 38.63
CA ASP A 22 -41.97 5.25 38.64
C ASP A 22 -43.16 5.18 37.67
N ASP A 23 -43.24 4.15 36.82
CA ASP A 23 -44.35 3.97 35.88
C ASP A 23 -45.57 3.26 36.54
N ASP A 24 -45.36 2.58 37.67
CA ASP A 24 -46.45 1.96 38.44
C ASP A 24 -47.25 3.03 39.21
N LEU A 25 -48.46 3.29 38.73
CA LEU A 25 -49.42 4.24 39.32
C LEU A 25 -49.82 3.91 40.78
N VAL A 26 -49.71 2.64 41.21
CA VAL A 26 -49.97 2.22 42.60
C VAL A 26 -48.80 2.59 43.48
N ILE A 27 -47.56 2.32 43.03
CA ILE A 27 -46.33 2.71 43.73
C ILE A 27 -46.23 4.23 43.82
N CYS A 28 -46.51 4.94 42.73
CA CYS A 28 -46.59 6.40 42.69
C CYS A 28 -47.46 6.98 43.80
N LYS A 29 -48.73 6.53 43.90
CA LYS A 29 -49.69 6.99 44.91
C LYS A 29 -49.29 6.61 46.33
N PHE A 30 -48.68 5.43 46.51
CA PHE A 30 -48.17 4.97 47.78
C PHE A 30 -47.00 5.86 48.27
N MET A 31 -46.04 6.15 47.39
CA MET A 31 -44.92 7.06 47.67
C MET A 31 -45.40 8.48 47.95
N GLU A 32 -46.33 9.01 47.14
CA GLU A 32 -46.96 10.31 47.34
C GLU A 32 -47.61 10.44 48.73
N GLN A 33 -48.35 9.43 49.18
CA GLN A 33 -48.97 9.39 50.50
C GLN A 33 -47.94 9.36 51.65
N ILE A 34 -46.87 8.57 51.52
CA ILE A 34 -45.83 8.47 52.56
C ILE A 34 -45.03 9.76 52.68
N ILE A 35 -44.63 10.34 51.54
CA ILE A 35 -43.78 11.53 51.49
C ILE A 35 -44.57 12.77 51.93
N SER A 36 -45.81 12.93 51.45
CA SER A 36 -46.69 14.01 51.89
C SER A 36 -47.06 13.87 53.38
N GLY A 37 -47.32 12.64 53.83
CA GLY A 37 -47.58 12.33 55.23
C GLY A 37 -46.39 12.57 56.18
N ALA A 38 -45.16 12.63 55.65
CA ALA A 38 -43.96 13.04 56.37
C ALA A 38 -43.73 14.57 56.36
N GLY A 39 -44.57 15.35 55.68
CA GLY A 39 -44.48 16.82 55.64
C GLY A 39 -43.49 17.36 54.60
N HIS A 40 -43.29 16.64 53.50
CA HIS A 40 -42.47 17.08 52.37
C HIS A 40 -43.33 17.35 51.12
N GLU A 41 -42.81 18.18 50.21
CA GLU A 41 -43.36 18.40 48.88
C GLU A 41 -42.92 17.25 47.97
N VAL A 42 -43.88 16.61 47.29
CA VAL A 42 -43.61 15.51 46.36
C VAL A 42 -44.12 15.86 44.97
N ARG A 43 -43.34 15.49 43.95
CA ARG A 43 -43.77 15.48 42.56
C ARG A 43 -43.53 14.09 41.98
N VAL A 44 -44.50 13.59 41.25
CA VAL A 44 -44.44 12.27 40.59
C VAL A 44 -44.26 12.47 39.08
N VAL A 45 -43.45 11.61 38.47
CA VAL A 45 -43.23 11.50 37.02
C VAL A 45 -43.22 10.02 36.64
N HIS A 46 -43.73 9.67 35.45
CA HIS A 46 -43.96 8.28 35.04
C HIS A 46 -42.98 7.75 33.99
N ASP A 47 -42.09 8.59 33.48
CA ASP A 47 -41.11 8.25 32.45
C ASP A 47 -39.79 9.01 32.66
N GLY A 48 -38.70 8.49 32.11
CA GLY A 48 -37.36 9.03 32.31
C GLY A 48 -37.06 10.33 31.54
N LEU A 49 -37.78 10.61 30.45
CA LEU A 49 -37.57 11.83 29.65
C LEU A 49 -38.22 13.05 30.33
N SER A 50 -39.48 12.92 30.74
CA SER A 50 -40.18 13.90 31.56
C SER A 50 -39.41 14.14 32.87
N ALA A 51 -38.75 13.12 33.44
CA ALA A 51 -37.95 13.31 34.64
C ALA A 51 -36.77 14.27 34.40
N LEU A 52 -36.06 14.18 33.27
CA LEU A 52 -35.00 15.12 32.91
C LEU A 52 -35.53 16.57 32.80
N ASP A 53 -36.66 16.77 32.14
CA ASP A 53 -37.30 18.10 32.01
C ASP A 53 -37.82 18.64 33.38
N VAL A 54 -38.28 17.75 34.27
CA VAL A 54 -38.74 18.11 35.62
C VAL A 54 -37.60 18.38 36.59
N ILE A 55 -36.48 17.64 36.56
CA ILE A 55 -35.37 17.79 37.53
C ILE A 55 -34.83 19.23 37.52
N HIS A 56 -34.56 19.78 36.33
CA HIS A 56 -34.04 21.15 36.17
C HIS A 56 -35.01 22.23 36.65
N SER A 57 -36.31 22.04 36.43
CA SER A 57 -37.34 23.03 36.79
C SER A 57 -37.85 22.91 38.24
N TYR A 58 -37.80 21.71 38.82
CA TYR A 58 -38.31 21.41 40.16
C TYR A 58 -37.25 21.54 41.25
N GLN A 59 -35.99 21.24 40.93
CA GLN A 59 -34.84 21.18 41.83
C GLN A 59 -35.11 20.31 43.08
N PRO A 60 -35.33 18.99 42.91
CA PRO A 60 -35.52 18.07 44.03
C PRO A 60 -34.23 17.92 44.84
N ARG A 61 -34.35 17.73 46.15
CA ARG A 61 -33.23 17.38 47.04
C ARG A 61 -33.02 15.87 47.14
N THR A 62 -34.10 15.11 47.00
CA THR A 62 -34.09 13.64 46.96
C THR A 62 -34.90 13.16 45.76
N ILE A 63 -34.38 12.14 45.07
CA ILE A 63 -35.06 11.45 43.97
C ILE A 63 -35.22 9.98 44.39
N PHE A 64 -36.45 9.46 44.32
CA PHE A 64 -36.73 8.03 44.32
C PHE A 64 -36.95 7.58 42.87
N LEU A 65 -36.21 6.56 42.42
CA LEU A 65 -36.11 6.17 41.02
C LEU A 65 -36.21 4.66 40.86
N ASP A 66 -37.17 4.16 40.06
CA ASP A 66 -37.11 2.77 39.57
C ASP A 66 -36.05 2.63 38.46
N LEU A 67 -35.45 1.45 38.35
CA LEU A 67 -34.59 1.05 37.25
C LEU A 67 -35.39 0.70 36.00
N VAL A 68 -36.58 0.11 36.15
CA VAL A 68 -37.46 -0.22 35.03
C VAL A 68 -38.32 1.01 34.72
N LEU A 69 -38.15 1.57 33.52
CA LEU A 69 -38.92 2.70 33.01
C LEU A 69 -39.14 2.50 31.49
N PRO A 70 -40.23 3.03 30.91
CA PRO A 70 -40.61 2.72 29.53
C PRO A 70 -39.70 3.32 28.44
N ASP A 71 -39.04 4.45 28.68
CA ASP A 71 -38.27 5.18 27.64
C ASP A 71 -36.75 5.22 27.88
N VAL A 72 -36.32 5.46 29.12
CA VAL A 72 -34.91 5.57 29.50
C VAL A 72 -34.70 4.77 30.78
N ASP A 73 -33.87 3.72 30.69
CA ASP A 73 -33.44 2.90 31.84
C ASP A 73 -33.03 3.79 33.02
N GLY A 74 -33.54 3.52 34.22
CA GLY A 74 -33.21 4.26 35.43
C GLY A 74 -31.71 4.28 35.74
N LYS A 75 -30.95 3.24 35.32
CA LYS A 75 -29.47 3.24 35.40
C LYS A 75 -28.85 4.33 34.50
N CYS A 76 -29.39 4.50 33.30
CA CYS A 76 -28.97 5.54 32.36
C CYS A 76 -29.33 6.93 32.91
N LEU A 77 -30.57 7.09 33.39
CA LEU A 77 -31.06 8.33 34.00
C LEU A 77 -30.21 8.75 35.21
N CYS A 78 -29.86 7.81 36.09
CA CYS A 78 -28.93 8.03 37.20
C CYS A 78 -27.59 8.62 36.74
N ARG A 79 -26.95 7.99 35.74
CA ARG A 79 -25.67 8.45 35.19
C ARG A 79 -25.79 9.83 34.55
N ILE A 80 -26.87 10.11 33.81
CA ILE A 80 -27.15 11.43 33.24
C ILE A 80 -27.19 12.51 34.34
N ILE A 81 -27.90 12.25 35.44
CA ILE A 81 -28.03 13.18 36.57
C ILE A 81 -26.67 13.44 37.25
N ARG A 82 -25.77 12.46 37.29
CA ARG A 82 -24.41 12.64 37.84
C ARG A 82 -23.45 13.34 36.88
N ASP A 83 -23.50 13.03 35.59
CA ASP A 83 -22.63 13.60 34.56
C ASP A 83 -22.93 15.09 34.27
N GLN A 84 -24.18 15.54 34.48
CA GLN A 84 -24.60 16.92 34.19
C GLN A 84 -24.07 18.00 35.16
N GLY A 85 -23.11 17.67 36.04
CA GLY A 85 -22.17 18.67 36.56
C GLY A 85 -22.51 19.33 37.89
N ASP A 86 -23.41 18.76 38.69
CA ASP A 86 -23.64 19.20 40.08
C ASP A 86 -23.64 17.98 41.04
N ALA A 87 -22.67 17.08 40.82
CA ALA A 87 -22.59 15.67 41.26
C ALA A 87 -22.57 15.40 42.79
N THR A 88 -22.96 16.35 43.63
CA THR A 88 -23.16 16.16 45.08
C THR A 88 -24.49 16.67 45.61
N SER A 89 -25.24 17.54 44.90
CA SER A 89 -26.34 18.30 45.52
C SER A 89 -27.65 17.53 45.75
N VAL A 90 -27.88 16.43 45.01
CA VAL A 90 -29.14 15.65 45.03
C VAL A 90 -28.90 14.21 45.50
N TYR A 91 -29.70 13.73 46.45
CA TYR A 91 -29.68 12.36 46.93
C TYR A 91 -30.53 11.44 46.04
N ILE A 92 -29.98 10.34 45.52
CA ILE A 92 -30.70 9.41 44.64
C ILE A 92 -30.87 8.05 45.31
N ALA A 93 -32.11 7.70 45.65
CA ALA A 93 -32.49 6.39 46.15
C ALA A 93 -33.08 5.54 45.01
N ILE A 94 -32.42 4.43 44.66
CA ILE A 94 -32.99 3.44 43.76
C ILE A 94 -34.08 2.68 44.51
N PHE A 95 -35.28 2.66 43.95
CA PHE A 95 -36.45 1.98 44.50
C PHE A 95 -36.98 1.01 43.44
N SER A 96 -36.48 -0.22 43.42
CA SER A 96 -36.74 -1.16 42.32
C SER A 96 -36.91 -2.60 42.79
N GLY A 97 -37.71 -3.37 42.04
CA GLY A 97 -37.84 -4.82 42.26
C GLY A 97 -36.60 -5.61 41.84
N LEU A 98 -35.81 -5.10 40.88
CA LEU A 98 -34.68 -5.83 40.27
C LEU A 98 -33.42 -5.91 41.14
N LEU A 99 -33.35 -5.16 42.24
CA LEU A 99 -32.12 -5.04 43.04
C LEU A 99 -31.65 -6.37 43.64
N VAL A 100 -32.57 -7.28 43.95
CA VAL A 100 -32.27 -8.58 44.57
C VAL A 100 -31.71 -9.57 43.54
N GLU A 101 -32.18 -9.53 42.29
CA GLU A 101 -31.66 -10.35 41.18
C GLU A 101 -30.41 -9.77 40.51
N GLU A 102 -30.29 -8.45 40.36
CA GLU A 102 -29.17 -7.83 39.65
C GLU A 102 -27.96 -7.54 40.53
N GLN A 103 -28.16 -7.26 41.83
CA GLN A 103 -27.14 -6.79 42.78
C GLN A 103 -26.18 -5.74 42.17
N PRO A 104 -26.71 -4.62 41.64
CA PRO A 104 -25.90 -3.66 40.89
C PRO A 104 -24.94 -2.89 41.81
N ASP A 105 -23.75 -2.59 41.30
CA ASP A 105 -22.79 -1.75 42.03
C ASP A 105 -23.33 -0.31 42.17
N MET A 106 -23.51 0.10 43.43
CA MET A 106 -23.99 1.41 43.83
C MET A 106 -23.14 2.57 43.30
N MET A 107 -21.81 2.40 43.22
CA MET A 107 -20.90 3.39 42.64
C MET A 107 -20.99 3.44 41.11
N GLU A 108 -21.15 2.30 40.43
CA GLU A 108 -21.35 2.28 38.97
C GLU A 108 -22.72 2.84 38.53
N LEU A 109 -23.72 2.78 39.42
CA LEU A 109 -25.00 3.46 39.26
C LEU A 109 -24.92 4.96 39.60
N GLY A 110 -24.02 5.36 40.50
CA GLY A 110 -24.03 6.69 41.09
C GLY A 110 -25.19 6.91 42.07
N ALA A 111 -25.70 5.85 42.70
CA ALA A 111 -26.80 5.89 43.66
C ALA A 111 -26.33 6.23 45.09
N ASP A 112 -27.24 6.76 45.92
CA ASP A 112 -27.03 7.04 47.35
C ASP A 112 -27.76 6.06 48.29
N ALA A 113 -28.79 5.36 47.80
CA ALA A 113 -29.41 4.24 48.50
C ALA A 113 -29.96 3.20 47.52
N LEU A 114 -30.05 1.94 47.97
CA LEU A 114 -30.68 0.83 47.25
C LEU A 114 -31.81 0.25 48.12
N ILE A 115 -33.05 0.28 47.62
CA ILE A 115 -34.26 -0.14 48.34
C ILE A 115 -35.06 -1.09 47.45
N ALA A 116 -35.22 -2.34 47.87
CA ALA A 116 -35.97 -3.35 47.13
C ALA A 116 -37.49 -3.15 47.27
N LYS A 117 -38.23 -3.23 46.16
CA LYS A 117 -39.71 -3.19 46.15
C LYS A 117 -40.27 -4.47 46.79
N GLY A 118 -40.69 -4.39 48.06
CA GLY A 118 -41.19 -5.49 48.89
C GLY A 118 -42.61 -5.28 49.46
N PRO A 119 -42.93 -5.87 50.62
CA PRO A 119 -44.22 -5.64 51.30
C PRO A 119 -44.44 -4.15 51.63
N PRO A 120 -45.66 -3.57 51.44
CA PRO A 120 -45.90 -2.14 51.64
C PRO A 120 -45.54 -1.60 53.03
N SER A 121 -45.67 -2.39 54.09
CA SER A 121 -45.28 -1.97 55.45
C SER A 121 -43.77 -1.72 55.56
N GLN A 122 -42.94 -2.54 54.91
CA GLN A 122 -41.47 -2.45 54.93
C GLN A 122 -40.97 -1.36 53.97
N MET A 123 -41.56 -1.26 52.78
CA MET A 123 -41.26 -0.17 51.84
C MET A 123 -41.50 1.19 52.51
N ALA A 124 -42.62 1.35 53.25
CA ALA A 124 -42.93 2.57 53.97
C ALA A 124 -41.93 2.89 55.11
N GLU A 125 -41.30 1.87 55.70
CA GLU A 125 -40.27 2.06 56.72
C GLU A 125 -38.94 2.50 56.11
N HIS A 126 -38.46 1.80 55.07
CA HIS A 126 -37.19 2.12 54.41
C HIS A 126 -37.21 3.49 53.72
N VAL A 127 -38.33 3.86 53.08
CA VAL A 127 -38.53 5.22 52.53
C VAL A 127 -38.45 6.28 53.63
N LYS A 128 -39.04 6.05 54.81
CA LYS A 128 -38.92 6.97 55.96
C LYS A 128 -37.50 7.03 56.52
N GLN A 129 -36.78 5.90 56.57
CA GLN A 129 -35.39 5.86 57.01
C GLN A 129 -34.51 6.77 56.14
N VAL A 130 -34.67 6.74 54.80
CA VAL A 130 -33.98 7.62 53.85
C VAL A 130 -34.30 9.11 54.06
N LEU A 131 -35.54 9.44 54.42
CA LEU A 131 -35.97 10.83 54.66
C LEU A 131 -35.46 11.38 56.01
N VAL A 132 -35.24 10.52 57.00
CA VAL A 132 -34.83 10.90 58.37
C VAL A 132 -33.31 10.86 58.53
N ASP A 133 -32.64 9.83 58.01
CA ASP A 133 -31.19 9.62 58.10
C ASP A 133 -30.60 9.17 56.75
N PRO A 134 -30.51 10.09 55.76
CA PRO A 134 -29.99 9.77 54.43
C PRO A 134 -28.50 9.35 54.46
N GLU A 135 -27.68 9.93 55.34
CA GLU A 135 -26.25 9.62 55.41
C GLU A 135 -26.01 8.23 56.04
N GLY A 136 -26.72 7.87 57.12
CA GLY A 136 -26.62 6.53 57.71
C GLY A 136 -27.14 5.43 56.79
N VAL A 137 -28.19 5.68 55.99
CA VAL A 137 -28.63 4.76 54.93
C VAL A 137 -27.59 4.65 53.81
N ARG A 138 -26.96 5.76 53.42
CA ARG A 138 -25.90 5.79 52.40
C ARG A 138 -24.68 4.97 52.83
N GLU A 139 -24.19 5.14 54.06
CA GLU A 139 -23.06 4.35 54.61
C GLU A 139 -23.36 2.85 54.61
N ARG A 140 -24.57 2.46 55.00
CA ARG A 140 -25.04 1.06 54.95
C ARG A 140 -25.06 0.51 53.52
N CYS A 141 -25.63 1.24 52.57
CA CYS A 141 -25.67 0.82 51.18
C CYS A 141 -24.25 0.70 50.57
N PHE A 142 -23.33 1.61 50.91
CA PHE A 142 -21.91 1.50 50.50
C PHE A 142 -21.19 0.29 51.08
N SER A 143 -21.67 -0.30 52.19
CA SER A 143 -21.16 -1.57 52.72
C SER A 143 -21.71 -2.81 51.99
N GLY A 144 -22.59 -2.62 51.00
CA GLY A 144 -23.22 -3.69 50.21
C GLY A 144 -24.64 -4.04 50.64
N GLU A 145 -25.26 -3.29 51.58
CA GLU A 145 -26.62 -3.55 52.04
C GLU A 145 -27.67 -3.05 51.05
N ILE A 146 -28.68 -3.88 50.74
CA ILE A 146 -29.87 -3.48 49.98
C ILE A 146 -31.06 -3.53 50.94
N LEU A 147 -31.69 -2.37 51.20
CA LEU A 147 -32.78 -2.27 52.17
C LEU A 147 -33.98 -3.08 51.68
N GLY A 148 -34.45 -4.03 52.49
CA GLY A 148 -35.58 -4.90 52.17
C GLY A 148 -35.24 -6.15 51.34
N ALA A 149 -33.96 -6.43 51.06
CA ALA A 149 -33.59 -7.65 50.31
C ALA A 149 -33.88 -8.96 51.08
N ASP A 150 -33.71 -8.97 52.40
CA ASP A 150 -33.90 -10.16 53.25
C ASP A 150 -35.32 -10.76 53.21
N THR A 151 -36.31 -9.99 52.73
CA THR A 151 -37.73 -10.37 52.71
C THR A 151 -38.23 -10.75 51.32
N ILE A 152 -37.34 -10.78 50.32
CA ILE A 152 -37.64 -11.05 48.91
C ILE A 152 -36.77 -12.22 48.43
N GLN A 153 -37.38 -13.23 47.81
CA GLN A 153 -36.63 -14.32 47.18
C GLN A 153 -36.36 -14.01 45.70
N PRO A 154 -35.10 -14.11 45.23
CA PRO A 154 -34.76 -13.83 43.83
C PRO A 154 -35.40 -14.86 42.88
N ARG A 155 -35.98 -14.37 41.78
CA ARG A 155 -36.71 -15.20 40.82
C ARG A 155 -35.78 -15.76 39.74
N LYS A 156 -35.60 -17.08 39.69
CA LYS A 156 -34.70 -17.76 38.75
C LYS A 156 -34.94 -17.38 37.27
N MET A 157 -36.20 -17.33 36.84
CA MET A 157 -36.57 -16.98 35.46
C MET A 157 -36.23 -15.52 35.12
N THR A 158 -36.32 -14.61 36.09
CA THR A 158 -35.89 -13.20 35.95
C THR A 158 -34.37 -13.13 35.78
N ALA A 159 -33.60 -13.88 36.57
CA ALA A 159 -32.14 -13.91 36.48
C ALA A 159 -31.63 -14.42 35.11
N GLU A 160 -32.29 -15.41 34.51
CA GLU A 160 -31.98 -15.92 33.16
C GLU A 160 -32.28 -14.86 32.08
N LEU A 161 -33.40 -14.14 32.17
CA LEU A 161 -33.72 -13.02 31.27
C LEU A 161 -32.73 -11.85 31.40
N LEU A 162 -32.34 -11.51 32.64
CA LEU A 162 -31.33 -10.48 32.92
C LEU A 162 -29.93 -10.86 32.41
N PHE A 163 -29.58 -12.16 32.40
CA PHE A 163 -28.35 -12.63 31.78
C PHE A 163 -28.38 -12.44 30.25
N CYS A 164 -29.46 -12.86 29.59
CA CYS A 164 -29.63 -12.64 28.15
C CYS A 164 -29.61 -11.15 27.78
N ASN A 165 -30.30 -10.30 28.54
CA ASN A 165 -30.32 -8.85 28.30
C ASN A 165 -28.92 -8.22 28.46
N ARG A 166 -28.16 -8.58 29.50
CA ARG A 166 -26.75 -8.16 29.64
C ARG A 166 -25.89 -8.62 28.47
N HIS A 167 -26.10 -9.83 27.95
CA HIS A 167 -25.37 -10.31 26.77
C HIS A 167 -25.69 -9.47 25.52
N PHE A 168 -26.98 -9.17 25.25
CA PHE A 168 -27.36 -8.29 24.15
C PHE A 168 -26.81 -6.87 24.31
N GLY A 169 -26.85 -6.31 25.52
CA GLY A 169 -26.25 -5.01 25.83
C GLY A 169 -24.75 -4.97 25.49
N LEU A 170 -23.98 -5.99 25.90
CA LEU A 170 -22.56 -6.10 25.55
C LEU A 170 -22.33 -6.22 24.03
N VAL A 171 -23.17 -6.99 23.32
CA VAL A 171 -23.09 -7.08 21.85
C VAL A 171 -23.33 -5.71 21.21
N LEU A 172 -24.40 -5.01 21.59
CA LEU A 172 -24.76 -3.70 21.03
C LEU A 172 -23.68 -2.64 21.29
N GLN A 173 -23.06 -2.61 22.48
CA GLN A 173 -21.97 -1.68 22.79
C GLN A 173 -20.71 -1.96 21.94
N ASN A 174 -20.40 -3.22 21.67
CA ASN A 174 -19.23 -3.61 20.85
C ASN A 174 -19.47 -3.55 19.32
N MET A 175 -20.65 -3.15 18.86
CA MET A 175 -20.91 -2.96 17.43
C MET A 175 -20.13 -1.77 16.86
N ARG A 176 -19.56 -1.92 15.66
CA ARG A 176 -18.88 -0.84 14.92
C ARG A 176 -19.82 0.17 14.27
N GLN A 177 -21.10 -0.18 14.14
CA GLN A 177 -22.15 0.72 13.66
C GLN A 177 -22.77 1.45 14.85
N GLY A 178 -23.13 2.71 14.64
CA GLY A 178 -23.85 3.52 15.61
C GLY A 178 -25.31 3.09 15.63
N ILE A 179 -25.73 2.43 16.70
CA ILE A 179 -27.13 2.10 16.96
C ILE A 179 -27.74 3.24 17.75
N ILE A 180 -28.80 3.83 17.22
CA ILE A 180 -29.53 4.96 17.82
C ILE A 180 -31.01 4.55 17.90
N GLU A 181 -31.60 4.64 19.07
CA GLU A 181 -33.04 4.43 19.27
C GLU A 181 -33.72 5.76 19.57
N LEU A 182 -34.85 6.03 18.92
CA LEU A 182 -35.61 7.27 19.04
C LEU A 182 -37.04 7.01 19.52
N ASN A 183 -37.60 7.99 20.24
CA ASN A 183 -39.01 8.00 20.63
C ASN A 183 -39.92 8.57 19.51
N SER A 184 -41.22 8.72 19.80
CA SER A 184 -42.19 9.27 18.85
C SER A 184 -41.94 10.73 18.44
N ASP A 185 -41.12 11.49 19.16
CA ASP A 185 -40.79 12.90 18.91
C ASP A 185 -39.36 13.08 18.33
N ASP A 186 -38.79 11.99 17.78
CA ASP A 186 -37.44 11.92 17.24
C ASP A 186 -36.32 12.30 18.25
N ARG A 187 -36.61 12.19 19.55
CA ARG A 187 -35.62 12.34 20.64
C ARG A 187 -34.91 11.02 20.89
N ILE A 188 -33.61 11.10 21.15
CA ILE A 188 -32.74 9.95 21.41
C ILE A 188 -33.09 9.30 22.76
N LEU A 189 -33.36 8.00 22.76
CA LEU A 189 -33.55 7.15 23.93
C LEU A 189 -32.26 6.41 24.30
N PHE A 190 -31.62 5.81 23.30
CA PHE A 190 -30.41 5.02 23.45
C PHE A 190 -29.40 5.31 22.32
N VAL A 191 -28.12 5.26 22.66
CA VAL A 191 -26.99 5.30 21.72
C VAL A 191 -25.91 4.34 22.21
N ASN A 192 -25.39 3.47 21.35
CA ASN A 192 -24.25 2.63 21.69
C ASN A 192 -22.90 3.36 21.60
N GLU A 193 -21.82 2.75 22.07
CA GLU A 193 -20.46 3.34 22.10
C GLU A 193 -19.98 3.86 20.73
N ALA A 194 -20.28 3.16 19.63
CA ALA A 194 -19.96 3.66 18.29
C ALA A 194 -20.71 4.97 17.97
N GLY A 195 -22.02 5.05 18.28
CA GLY A 195 -22.79 6.27 18.08
C GLY A 195 -22.30 7.44 18.95
N THR A 196 -21.93 7.20 20.22
CA THR A 196 -21.36 8.24 21.09
C THR A 196 -20.03 8.77 20.54
N SER A 197 -19.19 7.88 20.00
CA SER A 197 -17.96 8.26 19.29
C SER A 197 -18.24 9.08 18.02
N PHE A 198 -19.28 8.77 17.25
CA PHE A 198 -19.60 9.49 16.02
C PHE A 198 -20.10 10.92 16.27
N PHE A 199 -20.94 11.13 17.29
CA PHE A 199 -21.38 12.46 17.70
C PHE A 199 -20.34 13.21 18.56
N ASN A 200 -19.26 12.53 18.97
CA ASN A 200 -18.22 13.05 19.85
C ASN A 200 -18.80 13.62 21.18
N LYS A 201 -19.76 12.89 21.75
CA LYS A 201 -20.45 13.23 23.01
C LYS A 201 -20.75 11.95 23.80
N PRO A 202 -20.62 11.95 25.14
CA PRO A 202 -21.05 10.81 25.96
C PRO A 202 -22.56 10.57 25.82
N ALA A 203 -23.00 9.33 26.01
CA ALA A 203 -24.41 8.94 25.87
C ALA A 203 -25.35 9.86 26.68
N GLY A 204 -24.97 10.22 27.90
CA GLY A 204 -25.80 11.06 28.77
C GLY A 204 -26.00 12.52 28.34
N LEU A 205 -25.28 12.99 27.32
CA LEU A 205 -25.50 14.28 26.65
C LEU A 205 -26.18 14.14 25.28
N LEU A 206 -26.56 12.92 24.90
CA LEU A 206 -27.31 12.61 23.68
C LEU A 206 -28.75 12.21 23.99
N VAL A 207 -28.98 11.45 25.07
CA VAL A 207 -30.33 11.05 25.51
C VAL A 207 -31.21 12.28 25.77
N GLY A 208 -32.46 12.21 25.32
CA GLY A 208 -33.45 13.29 25.36
C GLY A 208 -33.29 14.38 24.30
N VAL A 209 -32.19 14.40 23.54
CA VAL A 209 -31.93 15.42 22.51
C VAL A 209 -32.58 15.02 21.17
N PRO A 210 -33.24 15.94 20.44
CA PRO A 210 -33.78 15.66 19.11
C PRO A 210 -32.67 15.34 18.11
N LEU A 211 -32.70 14.18 17.45
CA LEU A 211 -31.60 13.72 16.60
C LEU A 211 -31.25 14.70 15.47
N ILE A 212 -32.26 15.34 14.86
CA ILE A 212 -32.08 16.33 13.80
C ILE A 212 -31.19 17.53 14.20
N SER A 213 -31.11 17.85 15.50
CA SER A 213 -30.28 18.93 16.01
C SER A 213 -28.78 18.61 16.03
N MET A 214 -28.39 17.33 15.90
CA MET A 214 -26.99 16.90 15.81
C MET A 214 -26.37 17.12 14.42
N PHE A 215 -27.17 17.47 13.41
CA PHE A 215 -26.72 17.62 12.03
C PHE A 215 -26.75 19.09 11.54
N ALA A 216 -25.84 19.39 10.60
CA ALA A 216 -25.74 20.69 9.96
C ALA A 216 -26.98 21.04 9.13
N GLU A 217 -27.27 22.33 8.93
CA GLU A 217 -28.54 22.79 8.34
C GLU A 217 -28.82 22.22 6.95
N ASN A 218 -27.77 22.01 6.15
CA ASN A 218 -27.86 21.42 4.81
C ASN A 218 -28.33 19.95 4.81
N ASP A 219 -28.02 19.21 5.89
CA ASP A 219 -28.32 17.78 6.01
C ASP A 219 -29.63 17.51 6.78
N ARG A 220 -30.12 18.48 7.57
CA ARG A 220 -31.40 18.38 8.31
C ARG A 220 -32.60 17.95 7.46
N PRO A 221 -32.82 18.43 6.21
CA PRO A 221 -33.94 17.98 5.38
C PRO A 221 -33.86 16.49 5.02
N ARG A 222 -32.64 15.96 4.85
CA ARG A 222 -32.38 14.56 4.51
C ARG A 222 -32.66 13.66 5.71
N VAL A 223 -32.19 14.06 6.88
CA VAL A 223 -32.49 13.41 8.17
C VAL A 223 -33.99 13.47 8.46
N SER A 224 -34.64 14.63 8.31
CA SER A 224 -36.10 14.76 8.53
C SER A 224 -36.91 13.81 7.66
N LYS A 225 -36.50 13.59 6.40
CA LYS A 225 -37.17 12.63 5.51
C LYS A 225 -36.98 11.16 5.94
N LEU A 226 -35.83 10.83 6.54
CA LEU A 226 -35.55 9.52 7.15
C LEU A 226 -36.33 9.28 8.44
N LEU A 227 -36.48 10.31 9.28
CA LEU A 227 -37.33 10.26 10.47
C LEU A 227 -38.81 10.08 10.08
N ALA A 228 -39.28 10.82 9.07
CA ALA A 228 -40.65 10.76 8.57
C ALA A 228 -41.04 9.40 7.96
N SER A 229 -40.10 8.60 7.45
CA SER A 229 -40.41 7.31 6.84
C SER A 229 -40.65 6.17 7.84
N ARG A 230 -40.21 6.30 9.11
CA ARG A 230 -40.44 5.37 10.23
C ARG A 230 -40.39 3.87 9.87
N GLY A 231 -39.40 3.47 9.08
CA GLY A 231 -39.25 2.08 8.61
C GLY A 231 -40.32 1.55 7.63
N SER A 232 -41.32 2.35 7.27
CA SER A 232 -42.43 1.95 6.39
C SER A 232 -42.15 2.11 4.88
N GLU A 233 -41.21 2.99 4.50
CA GLU A 233 -40.64 3.05 3.15
C GLU A 233 -39.11 2.87 3.20
N ARG A 234 -38.52 2.38 2.11
CA ARG A 234 -37.06 2.33 1.89
C ARG A 234 -36.48 3.73 1.64
N PHE A 235 -36.60 4.63 2.60
CA PHE A 235 -35.74 5.80 2.66
C PHE A 235 -34.55 5.48 3.56
N ALA A 236 -33.37 5.48 2.96
CA ALA A 236 -32.08 5.39 3.64
C ALA A 236 -31.16 6.45 3.02
N ILE A 237 -30.20 6.93 3.78
CA ILE A 237 -29.15 7.82 3.29
C ILE A 237 -27.96 6.92 2.89
N PRO A 238 -27.72 6.73 1.58
CA PRO A 238 -26.78 5.74 1.09
C PRO A 238 -25.32 6.16 1.31
N ASP A 239 -24.42 5.21 1.19
CA ASP A 239 -22.97 5.41 1.19
C ASP A 239 -22.45 6.21 -0.02
N THR A 240 -23.21 6.24 -1.13
CA THR A 240 -22.91 7.00 -2.35
C THR A 240 -23.08 8.51 -2.19
N ASP A 241 -23.97 8.95 -1.29
CA ASP A 241 -24.20 10.35 -0.92
C ASP A 241 -24.38 10.44 0.61
N PRO A 242 -23.30 10.31 1.39
CA PRO A 242 -23.37 10.21 2.84
C PRO A 242 -23.55 11.58 3.51
N LEU A 243 -24.04 11.59 4.76
CA LEU A 243 -24.07 12.78 5.61
C LEU A 243 -22.65 13.18 6.03
N ALA A 244 -22.38 14.49 6.12
CA ALA A 244 -21.12 15.00 6.65
C ALA A 244 -21.27 15.35 8.14
N LEU A 245 -20.54 14.65 9.01
CA LEU A 245 -20.52 14.94 10.45
C LEU A 245 -19.07 15.06 10.92
N HIS A 246 -18.70 16.26 11.36
CA HIS A 246 -17.32 16.64 11.67
C HIS A 246 -16.34 16.41 10.50
N HIS A 247 -15.48 15.40 10.58
CA HIS A 247 -14.45 15.05 9.59
C HIS A 247 -14.68 13.67 8.97
N ARG A 248 -15.91 13.15 9.10
CA ARG A 248 -16.34 11.80 8.72
C ARG A 248 -17.63 11.84 7.91
N PHE A 249 -17.87 10.76 7.19
CA PHE A 249 -19.02 10.57 6.32
C PHE A 249 -19.83 9.36 6.80
N PHE A 250 -21.16 9.52 6.88
CA PHE A 250 -22.05 8.50 7.43
C PHE A 250 -23.22 8.17 6.51
N ALA A 251 -23.42 6.88 6.28
CA ALA A 251 -24.68 6.34 5.77
C ALA A 251 -25.63 6.10 6.95
N MET A 252 -26.95 6.21 6.72
CA MET A 252 -27.96 5.99 7.76
C MET A 252 -29.19 5.24 7.21
N GLU A 253 -29.64 4.22 7.93
CA GLU A 253 -30.82 3.43 7.58
C GLU A 253 -31.72 3.25 8.81
N SER A 254 -33.05 3.22 8.58
CA SER A 254 -34.03 2.88 9.62
C SER A 254 -34.38 1.40 9.54
N LEU A 255 -34.43 0.72 10.69
CA LEU A 255 -34.96 -0.65 10.74
C LEU A 255 -36.48 -0.64 10.53
N PRO A 256 -37.06 -1.64 9.84
CA PRO A 256 -38.50 -1.71 9.54
C PRO A 256 -39.33 -2.21 10.73
N TYR A 257 -38.86 -1.96 11.95
CA TYR A 257 -39.49 -2.37 13.20
C TYR A 257 -39.68 -1.16 14.11
N THR A 258 -40.91 -0.97 14.55
CA THR A 258 -41.29 0.00 15.58
C THR A 258 -41.75 -0.79 16.79
N SER A 259 -41.31 -0.43 17.99
CA SER A 259 -41.74 -1.09 19.23
C SER A 259 -43.23 -0.82 19.50
N GLU A 260 -43.85 -1.60 20.40
CA GLU A 260 -45.22 -1.35 20.86
C GLU A 260 -45.36 0.03 21.56
N LEU A 261 -44.24 0.61 22.03
CA LEU A 261 -44.14 1.94 22.62
C LEU A 261 -43.88 3.05 21.58
N GLY A 262 -43.82 2.71 20.29
CA GLY A 262 -43.58 3.68 19.22
C GLY A 262 -42.11 4.06 19.02
N HIS A 263 -41.18 3.36 19.65
CA HIS A 263 -39.73 3.55 19.48
C HIS A 263 -39.28 3.02 18.13
N PHE A 264 -38.29 3.66 17.50
CA PHE A 264 -37.72 3.17 16.26
C PHE A 264 -36.19 3.28 16.23
N THR A 265 -35.55 2.32 15.57
CA THR A 265 -34.09 2.18 15.55
C THR A 265 -33.48 2.64 14.24
N LEU A 266 -32.41 3.42 14.33
CA LEU A 266 -31.52 3.82 13.24
C LEU A 266 -30.17 3.13 13.37
N ILE A 267 -29.63 2.70 12.24
CA ILE A 267 -28.24 2.25 12.09
C ILE A 267 -27.47 3.33 11.33
N MET A 268 -26.36 3.77 11.91
CA MET A 268 -25.45 4.76 11.35
C MET A 268 -24.10 4.09 11.07
N THR A 269 -23.61 4.18 9.83
CA THR A 269 -22.39 3.48 9.38
C THR A 269 -21.35 4.49 8.91
N ASP A 270 -20.14 4.44 9.47
CA ASP A 270 -19.00 5.25 9.02
C ASP A 270 -18.49 4.75 7.66
N VAL A 271 -18.74 5.53 6.62
CA VAL A 271 -18.34 5.24 5.23
C VAL A 271 -17.18 6.11 4.76
N THR A 272 -16.48 6.79 5.70
CA THR A 272 -15.37 7.71 5.41
C THR A 272 -14.28 7.07 4.55
N ARG A 273 -13.96 5.79 4.77
CA ARG A 273 -12.98 5.06 3.96
C ARG A 273 -13.43 4.90 2.51
N ILE A 274 -14.64 4.38 2.31
CA ILE A 274 -15.25 4.13 0.99
C ILE A 274 -15.35 5.45 0.21
N LYS A 275 -15.79 6.53 0.87
CA LYS A 275 -15.90 7.86 0.26
C LYS A 275 -14.55 8.40 -0.19
N ARG A 276 -13.51 8.31 0.65
CA ARG A 276 -12.14 8.72 0.29
C ARG A 276 -11.53 7.89 -0.84
N GLU A 277 -11.75 6.58 -0.84
CA GLU A 277 -11.29 5.69 -1.92
C GLU A 277 -11.96 6.03 -3.26
N SER A 278 -13.26 6.32 -3.25
CA SER A 278 -14.00 6.79 -4.42
C SER A 278 -13.51 8.15 -4.94
N ASP A 279 -13.27 9.10 -4.04
CA ASP A 279 -12.80 10.45 -4.42
C ASP A 279 -11.35 10.43 -4.94
N VAL A 280 -10.46 9.62 -4.34
CA VAL A 280 -9.08 9.40 -4.84
C VAL A 280 -9.09 8.73 -6.20
N ARG A 281 -9.89 7.67 -6.40
CA ARG A 281 -10.02 7.00 -7.70
C ARG A 281 -10.48 7.97 -8.79
N LYS A 282 -11.44 8.84 -8.47
CA LYS A 282 -11.92 9.88 -9.41
C LYS A 282 -10.83 10.90 -9.75
N GLU A 283 -10.02 11.32 -8.77
CA GLU A 283 -8.88 12.21 -9.02
C GLU A 283 -7.78 11.53 -9.87
N GLU A 284 -7.54 10.23 -9.66
CA GLU A 284 -6.63 9.43 -10.48
C GLU A 284 -7.15 9.25 -11.91
N GLU A 285 -8.43 8.96 -12.11
CA GLU A 285 -9.07 8.91 -13.43
C GLU A 285 -8.96 10.28 -14.13
N ASP A 286 -9.30 11.40 -13.47
CA ASP A 286 -9.12 12.75 -13.99
C ASP A 286 -7.65 13.10 -14.28
N ARG A 287 -6.69 12.52 -13.56
CA ARG A 287 -5.25 12.66 -13.81
C ARG A 287 -4.82 11.88 -15.04
N LEU A 288 -5.27 10.64 -15.21
CA LEU A 288 -5.01 9.81 -16.39
C LEU A 288 -5.59 10.47 -17.65
N TRP A 289 -6.82 10.97 -17.60
CA TRP A 289 -7.43 11.74 -18.69
C TRP A 289 -6.61 12.98 -19.08
N ARG A 290 -6.07 13.72 -18.10
CA ARG A 290 -5.17 14.86 -18.35
C ARG A 290 -3.85 14.44 -19.02
N ILE A 291 -3.33 13.25 -18.73
CA ILE A 291 -2.14 12.70 -19.38
C ILE A 291 -2.48 12.31 -20.83
N ILE A 292 -3.50 11.47 -21.04
CA ILE A 292 -3.93 10.98 -22.38
C ILE A 292 -4.20 12.15 -23.34
N ASN A 293 -4.85 13.21 -22.85
CA ASN A 293 -5.17 14.40 -23.65
C ASN A 293 -3.96 15.31 -23.95
N ARG A 294 -2.79 15.07 -23.33
CA ARG A 294 -1.54 15.81 -23.55
C ARG A 294 -0.46 15.02 -24.29
N LEU A 295 -0.68 13.73 -24.59
CA LEU A 295 0.27 12.90 -25.33
C LEU A 295 0.51 13.43 -26.75
N SER A 296 1.77 13.40 -27.18
CA SER A 296 2.19 13.77 -28.54
C SER A 296 1.83 12.73 -29.61
N ASP A 297 1.51 11.51 -29.18
CA ASP A 297 1.02 10.43 -30.03
C ASP A 297 -0.52 10.44 -30.02
N ALA A 298 -1.12 10.10 -31.16
CA ALA A 298 -2.55 9.95 -31.30
C ALA A 298 -2.98 8.64 -30.63
N ILE A 299 -3.91 8.72 -29.68
CA ILE A 299 -4.45 7.57 -28.96
C ILE A 299 -5.89 7.35 -29.40
N ILE A 300 -6.18 6.14 -29.86
CA ILE A 300 -7.51 5.67 -30.26
C ILE A 300 -7.79 4.37 -29.52
N LEU A 301 -8.99 4.25 -28.94
CA LEU A 301 -9.51 3.00 -28.39
C LEU A 301 -10.69 2.56 -29.27
N ALA A 302 -10.74 1.29 -29.63
CA ALA A 302 -11.85 0.68 -30.35
C ALA A 302 -12.30 -0.63 -29.71
N ASP A 303 -13.56 -1.02 -29.94
CA ASP A 303 -14.10 -2.34 -29.57
C ASP A 303 -13.58 -3.46 -30.50
N ALA A 304 -13.99 -4.70 -30.24
CA ALA A 304 -13.63 -5.88 -31.03
C ALA A 304 -14.07 -5.78 -32.51
N GLU A 305 -15.15 -5.05 -32.79
CA GLU A 305 -15.65 -4.76 -34.13
C GLU A 305 -14.87 -3.62 -34.84
N GLY A 306 -13.94 -2.96 -34.15
CA GLY A 306 -13.14 -1.86 -34.68
C GLY A 306 -13.85 -0.51 -34.70
N THR A 307 -14.92 -0.34 -33.91
CA THR A 307 -15.65 0.91 -33.70
C THR A 307 -14.93 1.74 -32.63
N VAL A 308 -14.64 3.00 -32.93
CA VAL A 308 -13.89 3.87 -32.01
C VAL A 308 -14.75 4.27 -30.81
N LEU A 309 -14.30 3.89 -29.62
CA LEU A 309 -14.87 4.24 -28.32
C LEU A 309 -14.30 5.57 -27.79
N MET A 310 -13.02 5.82 -28.04
CA MET A 310 -12.30 7.01 -27.56
C MET A 310 -11.25 7.46 -28.58
N ALA A 311 -11.09 8.78 -28.73
CA ALA A 311 -9.95 9.39 -29.41
C ALA A 311 -9.45 10.58 -28.59
N ASN A 312 -8.12 10.75 -28.49
CA ASN A 312 -7.51 11.93 -27.85
C ASN A 312 -7.40 13.12 -28.84
N PRO A 313 -7.15 14.36 -28.36
CA PRO A 313 -7.05 15.54 -29.23
C PRO A 313 -5.92 15.49 -30.27
N THR A 314 -4.93 14.63 -30.05
CA THR A 314 -3.84 14.39 -31.01
C THR A 314 -4.32 13.52 -32.17
N ALA A 315 -5.19 12.55 -31.94
CA ALA A 315 -5.87 11.80 -33.00
C ALA A 315 -6.78 12.71 -33.85
N GLU A 316 -7.52 13.64 -33.24
CA GLU A 316 -8.31 14.63 -34.00
C GLU A 316 -7.45 15.42 -35.00
N LYS A 317 -6.25 15.85 -34.56
CA LYS A 317 -5.28 16.59 -35.39
C LYS A 317 -4.57 15.71 -36.43
N LEU A 318 -4.32 14.44 -36.14
CA LEU A 318 -3.61 13.53 -37.03
C LEU A 318 -4.46 13.16 -38.25
N PHE A 319 -5.76 12.90 -38.04
CA PHE A 319 -6.71 12.44 -39.05
C PHE A 319 -7.65 13.52 -39.59
N GLY A 320 -7.60 14.75 -39.07
CA GLY A 320 -8.46 15.86 -39.53
C GLY A 320 -9.96 15.64 -39.29
N ARG A 321 -10.32 14.92 -38.21
CA ARG A 321 -11.71 14.60 -37.83
C ARG A 321 -11.97 15.06 -36.40
N SER A 322 -13.17 15.56 -36.10
CA SER A 322 -13.56 15.87 -34.72
C SER A 322 -13.84 14.60 -33.91
N LYS A 323 -13.77 14.69 -32.58
CA LYS A 323 -14.11 13.60 -31.65
C LYS A 323 -15.50 13.01 -31.90
N SER A 324 -16.47 13.85 -32.27
CA SER A 324 -17.83 13.48 -32.67
C SER A 324 -17.94 12.77 -34.03
N GLN A 325 -16.92 12.85 -34.87
CA GLN A 325 -16.79 12.09 -36.13
C GLN A 325 -15.98 10.79 -35.94
N PHE A 326 -15.27 10.66 -34.82
CA PHE A 326 -14.55 9.47 -34.43
C PHE A 326 -15.43 8.50 -33.64
N ILE A 327 -16.00 8.94 -32.52
CA ILE A 327 -16.73 8.07 -31.60
C ILE A 327 -17.95 7.45 -32.29
N GLY A 328 -18.08 6.12 -32.21
CA GLY A 328 -19.13 5.36 -32.88
C GLY A 328 -18.93 5.13 -34.37
N SER A 329 -17.76 5.50 -34.93
CA SER A 329 -17.39 5.19 -36.32
C SER A 329 -16.37 4.06 -36.38
N SER A 330 -16.38 3.27 -37.45
CA SER A 330 -15.30 2.31 -37.71
C SER A 330 -13.97 3.04 -37.94
N PHE A 331 -12.91 2.56 -37.28
CA PHE A 331 -11.57 3.14 -37.37
C PHE A 331 -11.00 3.09 -38.81
N GLY A 332 -11.33 2.04 -39.57
CA GLY A 332 -10.97 1.90 -40.98
C GLY A 332 -9.55 1.39 -41.27
N PHE A 333 -8.77 1.06 -40.24
CA PHE A 333 -7.47 0.40 -40.37
C PHE A 333 -7.43 -0.88 -39.52
N PRO A 334 -6.70 -1.93 -39.92
CA PRO A 334 -6.65 -3.20 -39.20
C PRO A 334 -5.92 -3.06 -37.86
N LEU A 335 -6.62 -3.40 -36.78
CA LEU A 335 -6.13 -3.38 -35.40
C LEU A 335 -5.53 -4.74 -35.05
N MET A 336 -4.32 -5.04 -35.51
CA MET A 336 -3.62 -6.29 -35.18
C MET A 336 -2.72 -6.08 -33.96
N ALA A 337 -2.96 -6.86 -32.91
CA ALA A 337 -2.23 -6.75 -31.64
C ALA A 337 -0.77 -7.22 -31.75
N GLY A 338 0.13 -6.52 -31.07
CA GLY A 338 1.54 -6.89 -30.99
C GLY A 338 2.40 -6.55 -32.21
N GLU A 339 1.81 -6.23 -33.36
CA GLU A 339 2.51 -5.74 -34.54
C GLU A 339 2.59 -4.20 -34.57
N THR A 340 3.58 -3.68 -35.31
CA THR A 340 3.71 -2.26 -35.63
C THR A 340 3.41 -2.07 -37.11
N SER A 341 2.38 -1.27 -37.42
CA SER A 341 1.88 -1.06 -38.78
C SER A 341 2.09 0.39 -39.22
N GLU A 342 2.49 0.59 -40.47
CA GLU A 342 2.56 1.93 -41.07
C GLU A 342 1.22 2.27 -41.75
N LEU A 343 0.71 3.47 -41.48
CA LEU A 343 -0.58 3.96 -41.97
C LEU A 343 -0.39 5.18 -42.86
N ASP A 344 -0.88 5.12 -44.10
CA ASP A 344 -1.03 6.29 -44.97
C ASP A 344 -2.34 7.01 -44.65
N ILE A 345 -2.22 8.12 -43.94
CA ILE A 345 -3.34 8.94 -43.46
C ILE A 345 -3.53 10.10 -44.44
N ILE A 346 -4.56 10.01 -45.28
CA ILE A 346 -4.96 11.05 -46.22
C ILE A 346 -5.99 11.97 -45.55
N ASN A 347 -5.59 13.21 -45.27
CA ASN A 347 -6.48 14.23 -44.72
C ASN A 347 -7.39 14.83 -45.80
N LYS A 348 -8.48 15.48 -45.36
CA LYS A 348 -9.48 16.13 -46.26
C LYS A 348 -8.91 17.27 -47.11
N ASP A 349 -7.75 17.80 -46.74
CA ASP A 349 -7.00 18.82 -47.50
C ASP A 349 -6.05 18.22 -48.56
N GLY A 350 -6.02 16.89 -48.69
CA GLY A 350 -5.13 16.17 -49.59
C GLY A 350 -3.72 15.95 -49.05
N THR A 351 -3.43 16.35 -47.80
CA THR A 351 -2.12 16.06 -47.19
C THR A 351 -2.02 14.59 -46.80
N VAL A 352 -0.91 13.95 -47.20
CA VAL A 352 -0.55 12.59 -46.78
C VAL A 352 0.38 12.66 -45.58
N LYS A 353 -0.02 12.01 -44.49
CA LYS A 353 0.79 11.77 -43.30
C LYS A 353 1.05 10.27 -43.15
N ILE A 354 2.22 9.92 -42.63
CA ILE A 354 2.59 8.52 -42.34
C ILE A 354 2.56 8.33 -40.82
N GLY A 355 1.67 7.46 -40.35
CA GLY A 355 1.54 7.09 -38.94
C GLY A 355 2.20 5.75 -38.63
N GLU A 356 3.08 5.68 -37.62
CA GLU A 356 3.51 4.42 -37.01
C GLU A 356 2.48 4.02 -35.94
N MET A 357 1.63 3.04 -36.23
CA MET A 357 0.63 2.51 -35.30
C MET A 357 1.17 1.30 -34.54
N ARG A 358 0.93 1.26 -33.24
CA ARG A 358 1.09 0.07 -32.39
C ARG A 358 -0.24 -0.22 -31.70
N THR A 359 -0.67 -1.47 -31.76
CA THR A 359 -1.94 -1.91 -31.16
C THR A 359 -1.67 -2.85 -30.00
N VAL A 360 -2.37 -2.63 -28.89
CA VAL A 360 -2.35 -3.49 -27.70
C VAL A 360 -3.79 -3.82 -27.32
N GLU A 361 -4.06 -5.11 -27.11
CA GLU A 361 -5.33 -5.57 -26.52
C GLU A 361 -5.39 -5.15 -25.04
N ILE A 362 -6.53 -4.57 -24.66
CA ILE A 362 -6.83 -4.18 -23.29
C ILE A 362 -8.23 -4.65 -22.91
N GLN A 363 -8.48 -4.83 -21.62
CA GLN A 363 -9.82 -4.96 -21.07
C GLN A 363 -10.36 -3.55 -20.76
N TRP A 364 -11.52 -3.21 -21.30
CA TRP A 364 -12.18 -1.91 -21.09
C TRP A 364 -13.59 -2.12 -20.56
N GLY A 365 -13.74 -2.02 -19.23
CA GLY A 365 -14.93 -2.51 -18.55
C GLY A 365 -15.00 -4.03 -18.62
N ASP A 366 -16.14 -4.57 -19.04
CA ASP A 366 -16.37 -6.01 -19.24
C ASP A 366 -16.19 -6.46 -20.72
N GLN A 367 -15.49 -5.65 -21.54
CA GLN A 367 -15.31 -5.88 -22.98
C GLN A 367 -13.84 -5.84 -23.39
N GLU A 368 -13.48 -6.70 -24.34
CA GLU A 368 -12.20 -6.64 -25.04
C GLU A 368 -12.16 -5.44 -26.00
N ALA A 369 -11.08 -4.67 -25.93
CA ALA A 369 -10.87 -3.47 -26.71
C ALA A 369 -9.41 -3.36 -27.18
N CYS A 370 -9.19 -2.70 -28.31
CA CYS A 370 -7.87 -2.45 -28.87
C CYS A 370 -7.46 -0.99 -28.65
N LEU A 371 -6.33 -0.78 -27.98
CA LEU A 371 -5.69 0.53 -27.84
C LEU A 371 -4.64 0.71 -28.94
N ALA A 372 -4.92 1.60 -29.89
CA ALA A 372 -3.99 2.02 -30.93
C ALA A 372 -3.28 3.32 -30.53
N ALA A 373 -1.95 3.26 -30.43
CA ALA A 373 -1.08 4.42 -30.29
C ALA A 373 -0.39 4.70 -31.63
N ILE A 374 -0.57 5.90 -32.17
CA ILE A 374 -0.18 6.26 -33.54
C ILE A 374 0.70 7.50 -33.51
N ARG A 375 1.95 7.35 -33.96
CA ARG A 375 2.95 8.43 -34.02
C ARG A 375 3.09 8.96 -35.43
N ASP A 376 3.02 10.28 -35.61
CA ASP A 376 3.32 10.94 -36.90
C ASP A 376 4.82 10.80 -37.21
N ILE A 377 5.17 9.89 -38.11
CA ILE A 377 6.55 9.64 -38.58
C ILE A 377 6.83 10.27 -39.95
N THR A 378 5.93 11.12 -40.47
CA THR A 378 6.03 11.70 -41.82
C THR A 378 7.38 12.37 -42.08
N VAL A 379 7.93 13.09 -41.09
CA VAL A 379 9.26 13.72 -41.19
C VAL A 379 10.37 12.67 -41.20
N ARG A 380 10.31 11.69 -40.28
CA ARG A 380 11.31 10.61 -40.17
C ARG A 380 11.44 9.84 -41.49
N LYS A 381 10.31 9.45 -42.09
CA LYS A 381 10.27 8.71 -43.36
C LYS A 381 10.83 9.51 -44.54
N ARG A 382 10.55 10.81 -44.62
CA ARG A 382 11.16 11.68 -45.65
C ARG A 382 12.68 11.74 -45.48
N THR A 383 13.17 11.93 -44.25
CA THR A 383 14.62 11.95 -43.96
C THR A 383 15.29 10.59 -44.19
N GLU A 384 14.63 9.48 -43.88
CA GLU A 384 15.11 8.12 -44.18
C GLU A 384 15.24 7.90 -45.70
N GLU A 385 14.28 8.35 -46.50
CA GLU A 385 14.30 8.24 -47.96
C GLU A 385 15.35 9.17 -48.60
N ASP A 386 15.45 10.42 -48.15
CA ASP A 386 16.51 11.35 -48.54
C ASP A 386 17.90 10.75 -48.25
N LEU A 387 18.06 10.13 -47.08
CA LEU A 387 19.30 9.44 -46.68
C LEU A 387 19.55 8.16 -47.49
N ARG A 388 18.50 7.40 -47.86
CA ARG A 388 18.61 6.23 -48.75
C ARG A 388 19.14 6.66 -50.12
N ILE A 389 18.55 7.69 -50.71
CA ILE A 389 18.97 8.26 -52.00
C ILE A 389 20.42 8.80 -51.92
N ALA A 390 20.79 9.44 -50.82
CA ALA A 390 22.17 9.90 -50.60
C ALA A 390 23.14 8.72 -50.45
N LYS A 391 22.76 7.67 -49.72
CA LYS A 391 23.56 6.46 -49.51
C LYS A 391 23.74 5.66 -50.81
N GLU A 392 22.72 5.53 -51.64
CA GLU A 392 22.81 4.90 -52.96
C GLU A 392 23.78 5.65 -53.88
N LYS A 393 23.76 6.99 -53.88
CA LYS A 393 24.75 7.80 -54.60
C LYS A 393 26.18 7.60 -54.09
N ILE A 394 26.37 7.51 -52.77
CA ILE A 394 27.69 7.25 -52.17
C ILE A 394 28.16 5.83 -52.51
N LEU A 395 27.27 4.84 -52.51
CA LEU A 395 27.60 3.46 -52.87
C LEU A 395 27.97 3.34 -54.35
N ASP A 396 27.24 3.96 -55.29
CA ASP A 396 27.61 4.00 -56.72
C ASP A 396 28.96 4.71 -56.95
N GLN A 397 29.26 5.77 -56.19
CA GLN A 397 30.58 6.42 -56.22
C GLN A 397 31.69 5.52 -55.64
N GLN A 398 31.44 4.83 -54.53
CA GLN A 398 32.38 3.89 -53.93
C GLN A 398 32.59 2.66 -54.80
N GLU A 399 31.55 2.13 -55.45
CA GLU A 399 31.65 1.00 -56.36
C GLU A 399 32.52 1.36 -57.57
N LYS A 400 32.34 2.54 -58.16
CA LYS A 400 33.24 3.06 -59.23
C LYS A 400 34.68 3.21 -58.77
N LEU A 401 34.92 3.78 -57.58
CA LEU A 401 36.26 3.89 -56.98
C LEU A 401 36.89 2.53 -56.66
N ILE A 402 36.10 1.58 -56.16
CA ILE A 402 36.52 0.21 -55.88
C ILE A 402 36.79 -0.54 -57.18
N GLU A 403 36.03 -0.31 -58.25
CA GLU A 403 36.26 -0.90 -59.57
C GLU A 403 37.54 -0.34 -60.19
N GLU A 404 37.79 0.97 -60.12
CA GLU A 404 39.05 1.60 -60.55
C GLU A 404 40.27 1.09 -59.75
N GLU A 405 40.16 1.02 -58.42
CA GLU A 405 41.26 0.55 -57.57
C GLU A 405 41.44 -0.98 -57.67
N ARG A 406 40.35 -1.75 -57.86
CA ARG A 406 40.42 -3.17 -58.24
C ARG A 406 41.09 -3.33 -59.60
N LEU A 407 40.82 -2.48 -60.57
CA LEU A 407 41.46 -2.56 -61.89
C LEU A 407 42.95 -2.27 -61.79
N LYS A 408 43.37 -1.27 -60.99
CA LYS A 408 44.79 -1.03 -60.64
C LYS A 408 45.41 -2.23 -59.92
N VAL A 409 44.74 -2.79 -58.91
CA VAL A 409 45.23 -3.94 -58.16
C VAL A 409 45.26 -5.19 -59.03
N LEU A 410 44.30 -5.41 -59.94
CA LEU A 410 44.33 -6.48 -60.95
C LEU A 410 45.45 -6.26 -61.97
N LEU A 411 45.74 -5.01 -62.38
CA LEU A 411 46.88 -4.69 -63.24
C LEU A 411 48.21 -4.94 -62.51
N GLN A 412 48.33 -4.55 -61.24
CA GLN A 412 49.50 -4.85 -60.39
C GLN A 412 49.64 -6.34 -60.08
N MET A 413 48.56 -7.04 -59.75
CA MET A 413 48.56 -8.48 -59.48
C MET A 413 48.76 -9.29 -60.75
N SER A 414 48.23 -8.86 -61.90
CA SER A 414 48.52 -9.46 -63.21
C SER A 414 49.98 -9.23 -63.58
N GLY A 415 50.51 -8.01 -63.37
CA GLY A 415 51.93 -7.72 -63.54
C GLY A 415 52.82 -8.56 -62.62
N ALA A 416 52.47 -8.69 -61.34
CA ALA A 416 53.23 -9.46 -60.35
C ALA A 416 53.13 -10.98 -60.60
N THR A 417 51.94 -11.52 -60.86
CA THR A 417 51.77 -12.96 -61.18
C THR A 417 52.36 -13.31 -62.55
N ALA A 418 52.27 -12.44 -63.54
CA ALA A 418 53.00 -12.61 -64.80
C ALA A 418 54.52 -12.55 -64.59
N HIS A 419 55.04 -11.71 -63.69
CA HIS A 419 56.47 -11.68 -63.35
C HIS A 419 56.91 -12.96 -62.61
N GLU A 420 56.17 -13.37 -61.57
CA GLU A 420 56.41 -14.59 -60.79
C GLU A 420 56.26 -15.88 -61.61
N LEU A 421 55.45 -15.89 -62.66
CA LEU A 421 55.31 -17.01 -63.60
C LEU A 421 56.32 -16.94 -64.75
N ASN A 422 56.60 -15.77 -65.33
CA ASN A 422 57.54 -15.63 -66.44
C ASN A 422 58.97 -15.96 -66.01
N GLN A 423 59.39 -15.61 -64.79
CA GLN A 423 60.75 -15.88 -64.34
C GLN A 423 61.12 -17.39 -64.35
N PRO A 424 60.32 -18.31 -63.76
CA PRO A 424 60.56 -19.74 -63.93
C PRO A 424 60.29 -20.22 -65.37
N LEU A 425 59.33 -19.65 -66.11
CA LEU A 425 59.08 -20.01 -67.52
C LEU A 425 60.27 -19.74 -68.44
N SER A 426 60.96 -18.60 -68.29
CA SER A 426 62.16 -18.27 -69.08
C SER A 426 63.34 -19.19 -68.76
N VAL A 427 63.51 -19.60 -67.49
CA VAL A 427 64.51 -20.61 -67.10
C VAL A 427 64.16 -21.97 -67.73
N LEU A 428 62.89 -22.36 -67.69
CA LEU A 428 62.40 -23.62 -68.26
C LEU A 428 62.62 -23.65 -69.79
N LEU A 429 62.29 -22.57 -70.51
CA LEU A 429 62.52 -22.45 -71.96
C LEU A 429 64.01 -22.42 -72.32
N GLY A 430 64.85 -21.68 -71.60
CA GLY A 430 66.29 -21.60 -71.86
C GLY A 430 67.00 -22.94 -71.70
N ASN A 431 66.65 -23.70 -70.66
CA ASN A 431 67.20 -25.05 -70.43
C ASN A 431 66.68 -26.08 -71.46
N ILE A 432 65.46 -25.92 -71.99
CA ILE A 432 64.96 -26.73 -73.10
C ILE A 432 65.76 -26.48 -74.40
N ASP A 433 66.10 -25.22 -74.72
CA ASP A 433 66.91 -24.91 -75.91
C ASP A 433 68.37 -25.36 -75.76
N LEU A 434 68.94 -25.29 -74.54
CA LEU A 434 70.23 -25.91 -74.22
C LEU A 434 70.20 -27.43 -74.42
N MET A 435 69.13 -28.12 -73.99
CA MET A 435 68.98 -29.57 -74.24
C MET A 435 68.86 -29.97 -75.70
N ARG A 436 68.58 -29.04 -76.64
CA ARG A 436 68.66 -29.34 -78.08
C ARG A 436 70.10 -29.48 -78.62
N HIS A 437 71.08 -29.02 -77.85
CA HIS A 437 72.48 -28.90 -78.27
C HIS A 437 73.44 -29.72 -77.39
N VAL A 438 72.93 -30.43 -76.38
CA VAL A 438 73.69 -31.20 -75.40
C VAL A 438 73.21 -32.65 -75.41
N ASP A 439 74.15 -33.61 -75.41
CA ASP A 439 73.81 -35.03 -75.38
C ASP A 439 73.16 -35.41 -74.04
N GLN A 440 72.05 -36.15 -74.09
CA GLN A 440 71.18 -36.43 -72.93
C GLN A 440 71.88 -37.25 -71.84
N ASN A 441 72.94 -37.98 -72.19
CA ASN A 441 73.73 -38.80 -71.26
C ASN A 441 74.96 -38.06 -70.67
N SER A 442 75.05 -36.74 -70.83
CA SER A 442 76.10 -35.92 -70.21
C SER A 442 75.63 -35.30 -68.88
N ASP A 443 76.57 -35.03 -67.96
CA ASP A 443 76.27 -34.36 -66.68
C ASP A 443 75.57 -32.99 -66.87
N ALA A 444 75.87 -32.29 -67.97
CA ALA A 444 75.21 -31.05 -68.35
C ALA A 444 73.74 -31.23 -68.75
N GLY A 445 73.40 -32.35 -69.39
CA GLY A 445 72.01 -32.71 -69.72
C GLY A 445 71.19 -33.04 -68.46
N ALA A 446 71.78 -33.78 -67.51
CA ALA A 446 71.15 -34.09 -66.23
C ALA A 446 70.86 -32.83 -65.39
N LEU A 447 71.79 -31.87 -65.36
CA LEU A 447 71.60 -30.57 -64.70
C LEU A 447 70.46 -29.74 -65.33
N CYS A 448 70.32 -29.73 -66.66
CA CYS A 448 69.19 -29.05 -67.32
C CYS A 448 67.83 -29.66 -66.95
N LEU A 449 67.74 -30.99 -66.84
CA LEU A 449 66.50 -31.69 -66.47
C LEU A 449 66.05 -31.35 -65.05
N ASP A 450 66.96 -31.32 -64.08
CA ASP A 450 66.66 -30.97 -62.68
C ASP A 450 66.21 -29.50 -62.53
N GLU A 451 66.86 -28.56 -63.24
CA GLU A 451 66.41 -27.16 -63.29
C GLU A 451 64.99 -27.00 -63.89
N ILE A 452 64.66 -27.77 -64.93
CA ILE A 452 63.31 -27.77 -65.53
C ILE A 452 62.26 -28.32 -64.56
N GLU A 453 62.55 -29.41 -63.86
CA GLU A 453 61.63 -29.99 -62.88
C GLU A 453 61.39 -29.04 -61.69
N LYS A 454 62.45 -28.37 -61.22
CA LYS A 454 62.38 -27.33 -60.17
C LYS A 454 61.55 -26.14 -60.62
N ALA A 455 61.66 -25.69 -61.87
CA ALA A 455 60.84 -24.61 -62.42
C ALA A 455 59.35 -25.00 -62.48
N GLY A 456 59.04 -26.21 -62.96
CA GLY A 456 57.66 -26.74 -63.02
C GLY A 456 56.98 -26.85 -61.65
N LYS A 457 57.71 -27.34 -60.62
CA LYS A 457 57.20 -27.45 -59.24
C LYS A 457 56.84 -26.10 -58.61
N ARG A 458 57.56 -25.01 -58.93
CA ARG A 458 57.25 -23.66 -58.44
C ARG A 458 55.90 -23.16 -58.99
N ILE A 459 55.67 -23.35 -60.29
CA ILE A 459 54.44 -22.93 -60.97
C ILE A 459 53.20 -23.61 -60.36
N ALA A 460 53.28 -24.93 -60.10
CA ALA A 460 52.16 -25.69 -59.52
C ALA A 460 51.74 -25.21 -58.11
N ASN A 461 52.69 -24.83 -57.26
CA ASN A 461 52.41 -24.37 -55.90
C ASN A 461 51.70 -23.02 -55.84
N THR A 462 52.00 -22.11 -56.78
CA THR A 462 51.36 -20.78 -56.84
C THR A 462 49.87 -20.89 -57.16
N VAL A 463 49.47 -21.82 -58.03
CA VAL A 463 48.06 -22.04 -58.41
C VAL A 463 47.20 -22.52 -57.23
N LYS A 464 47.73 -23.41 -56.38
CA LYS A 464 46.93 -24.08 -55.34
C LYS A 464 46.40 -23.13 -54.25
N LYS A 465 47.13 -22.06 -53.93
CA LYS A 465 46.74 -21.08 -52.87
C LYS A 465 45.47 -20.27 -53.19
N ILE A 466 44.97 -20.34 -54.43
CA ILE A 466 43.89 -19.47 -54.92
C ILE A 466 42.48 -20.02 -54.60
N GLN A 467 42.34 -21.27 -54.14
CA GLN A 467 41.07 -22.00 -54.20
C GLN A 467 40.22 -22.07 -52.90
N ASP A 468 40.77 -21.84 -51.69
CA ASP A 468 40.20 -22.36 -50.43
C ASP A 468 39.15 -21.48 -49.66
N ILE A 469 38.61 -20.39 -50.22
CA ILE A 469 38.07 -19.26 -49.42
C ILE A 469 36.54 -19.26 -49.07
N ARG A 470 35.68 -20.22 -49.49
CA ARG A 470 34.29 -19.85 -49.89
C ARG A 470 32.97 -20.24 -49.13
N HIS A 471 32.88 -21.02 -48.05
CA HIS A 471 31.55 -21.49 -47.51
C HIS A 471 31.41 -21.64 -45.98
N TYR A 472 30.30 -21.15 -45.37
CA TYR A 472 29.46 -21.79 -44.30
C TYR A 472 28.33 -20.87 -43.74
N GLU A 473 27.06 -21.36 -43.60
CA GLU A 473 25.98 -20.84 -42.70
C GLU A 473 24.76 -21.83 -42.66
N THR A 474 24.37 -22.45 -41.51
CA THR A 474 23.29 -22.18 -40.48
C THR A 474 21.81 -22.58 -40.75
N LYS A 475 21.11 -23.15 -39.72
CA LYS A 475 19.64 -23.03 -39.42
C LYS A 475 19.17 -23.72 -38.09
N PRO A 476 18.07 -23.28 -37.41
CA PRO A 476 17.57 -23.83 -36.12
C PRO A 476 16.08 -24.34 -36.12
N TYR A 477 15.52 -24.73 -34.96
CA TYR A 477 14.10 -25.16 -34.74
C TYR A 477 13.54 -24.78 -33.34
N GLY A 478 12.22 -24.85 -33.10
CA GLY A 478 11.57 -24.39 -31.84
C GLY A 478 10.39 -25.23 -31.27
N SER A 479 9.92 -24.78 -30.10
CA SER A 479 8.65 -24.95 -29.32
C SER A 479 7.73 -26.20 -29.41
N THR A 480 7.19 -26.63 -28.24
CA THR A 480 5.73 -26.88 -27.97
C THR A 480 5.44 -27.28 -26.49
N SER A 481 4.19 -27.11 -26.04
CA SER A 481 3.74 -27.15 -24.61
C SER A 481 3.14 -28.50 -24.13
N ARG A 482 3.04 -28.74 -22.80
CA ARG A 482 2.32 -29.90 -22.21
C ARG A 482 1.66 -29.64 -20.83
N ILE A 483 0.50 -30.29 -20.65
CA ILE A 483 -0.09 -30.99 -19.47
C ILE A 483 0.34 -30.55 -18.05
N VAL A 484 -0.63 -30.33 -17.16
CA VAL A 484 -0.42 -30.11 -15.71
C VAL A 484 -0.04 -31.41 -14.99
N ASN A 485 1.25 -31.72 -15.03
CA ASN A 485 1.92 -32.51 -13.99
C ASN A 485 2.14 -31.63 -12.75
N ILE A 486 1.99 -32.15 -11.53
CA ILE A 486 2.73 -31.61 -10.38
C ILE A 486 4.15 -32.17 -10.50
N GLU A 487 4.93 -31.57 -11.41
CA GLU A 487 6.24 -32.07 -11.83
C GLU A 487 7.35 -31.80 -10.79
N GLN A 488 7.01 -31.08 -9.72
CA GLN A 488 7.90 -30.68 -8.64
C GLN A 488 7.62 -31.48 -7.36
N LYS A 489 8.69 -31.99 -6.75
CA LYS A 489 8.62 -32.54 -5.40
C LYS A 489 8.38 -31.39 -4.41
N LEU A 490 7.33 -31.47 -3.62
CA LEU A 490 6.96 -30.45 -2.64
C LEU A 490 7.32 -30.91 -1.22
N HIS A 491 7.97 -30.06 -0.44
CA HIS A 491 8.21 -30.33 0.98
C HIS A 491 7.19 -29.60 1.84
N VAL A 492 6.24 -30.35 2.39
CA VAL A 492 5.18 -29.85 3.28
C VAL A 492 5.59 -30.05 4.75
N LEU A 493 5.50 -28.99 5.56
CA LEU A 493 5.67 -29.06 7.01
C LEU A 493 4.30 -29.03 7.69
N SER A 494 3.96 -30.05 8.47
CA SER A 494 2.80 -30.07 9.36
C SER A 494 3.23 -29.72 10.78
N VAL A 495 2.62 -28.68 11.35
CA VAL A 495 2.80 -28.25 12.74
C VAL A 495 1.52 -28.65 13.48
N GLU A 496 1.59 -29.79 14.17
CA GLU A 496 0.44 -30.55 14.67
C GLU A 496 0.83 -31.36 15.92
N ASN A 497 0.15 -31.11 17.04
CA ASN A 497 0.44 -31.76 18.32
C ASN A 497 -0.19 -33.15 18.44
N SER A 498 -1.27 -33.40 17.68
CA SER A 498 -2.06 -34.63 17.74
C SER A 498 -1.44 -35.74 16.87
N ASP A 499 -1.13 -36.88 17.49
CA ASP A 499 -0.61 -38.06 16.77
C ASP A 499 -1.65 -38.65 15.80
N ASP A 500 -2.93 -38.63 16.19
CA ASP A 500 -4.03 -39.14 15.37
C ASP A 500 -4.28 -38.23 14.15
N ASP A 501 -4.27 -36.90 14.33
CA ASP A 501 -4.44 -35.95 13.23
C ASP A 501 -3.24 -36.01 12.27
N TYR A 502 -2.01 -36.08 12.79
CA TYR A 502 -0.82 -36.26 11.95
C TYR A 502 -0.88 -37.57 11.17
N ALA A 503 -1.30 -38.68 11.79
CA ALA A 503 -1.47 -39.96 11.10
C ALA A 503 -2.60 -39.93 10.05
N HIS A 504 -3.62 -39.08 10.23
CA HIS A 504 -4.63 -38.82 9.21
C HIS A 504 -4.06 -38.00 8.04
N ILE A 505 -3.38 -36.88 8.31
CA ILE A 505 -2.73 -36.02 7.31
C ILE A 505 -1.72 -36.83 6.49
N GLN A 506 -0.87 -37.61 7.15
CA GLN A 506 0.11 -38.47 6.48
C GLN A 506 -0.56 -39.43 5.50
N ARG A 507 -1.59 -40.17 5.92
CA ARG A 507 -2.28 -41.15 5.07
C ARG A 507 -2.89 -40.52 3.82
N VAL A 508 -3.45 -39.32 3.92
CA VAL A 508 -4.06 -38.64 2.76
C VAL A 508 -3.01 -38.01 1.85
N LEU A 509 -1.86 -37.58 2.39
CA LEU A 509 -0.74 -37.05 1.59
C LEU A 509 0.14 -38.14 0.96
N GLU A 510 0.16 -39.36 1.50
CA GLU A 510 0.80 -40.54 0.90
C GLU A 510 0.18 -40.91 -0.47
N ASP A 511 -1.08 -40.56 -0.71
CA ASP A 511 -1.76 -40.73 -2.01
C ASP A 511 -1.27 -39.74 -3.10
N PHE A 512 -0.34 -38.82 -2.80
CA PHE A 512 0.18 -37.84 -3.77
C PHE A 512 1.65 -38.09 -4.13
N ASP A 513 1.88 -38.48 -5.39
CA ASP A 513 3.23 -38.60 -5.93
C ASP A 513 3.99 -37.27 -5.84
N GLY A 514 5.13 -37.30 -5.13
CA GLY A 514 6.06 -36.16 -5.04
C GLY A 514 5.95 -35.31 -3.76
N ILE A 515 4.98 -35.53 -2.88
CA ILE A 515 4.90 -34.81 -1.60
C ILE A 515 5.80 -35.46 -0.55
N ARG A 516 6.66 -34.65 0.08
CA ARG A 516 7.44 -35.02 1.27
C ARG A 516 6.85 -34.31 2.48
N LEU A 517 6.29 -35.07 3.41
CA LEU A 517 5.79 -34.54 4.69
C LEU A 517 6.91 -34.47 5.74
N SER A 518 6.80 -33.53 6.68
CA SER A 518 7.60 -33.47 7.90
C SER A 518 6.75 -32.89 9.04
N ARG A 519 7.05 -33.24 10.29
CA ARG A 519 6.25 -32.86 11.47
C ARG A 519 7.02 -31.96 12.42
N ALA A 520 6.32 -30.97 12.98
CA ALA A 520 6.64 -30.34 14.25
C ALA A 520 5.48 -30.58 15.24
N ALA A 521 5.78 -30.97 16.48
CA ALA A 521 4.76 -31.14 17.53
C ALA A 521 4.58 -29.87 18.38
N THR A 522 5.51 -28.91 18.27
CA THR A 522 5.54 -27.66 19.05
C THR A 522 5.74 -26.45 18.12
N PHE A 523 5.43 -25.27 18.64
CA PHE A 523 5.66 -24.00 17.97
C PHE A 523 7.15 -23.77 17.65
N GLU A 524 8.02 -24.00 18.64
CA GLU A 524 9.46 -23.80 18.55
C GLU A 524 10.09 -24.73 17.51
N ASP A 525 9.71 -26.01 17.50
CA ASP A 525 10.17 -26.98 16.49
C ASP A 525 9.67 -26.59 15.09
N GLY A 526 8.45 -26.07 14.97
CA GLY A 526 7.88 -25.60 13.70
C GLY A 526 8.68 -24.43 13.12
N ILE A 527 8.95 -23.40 13.93
CA ILE A 527 9.72 -22.22 13.53
C ILE A 527 11.21 -22.56 13.27
N LYS A 528 11.74 -23.59 13.91
CA LYS A 528 13.09 -24.12 13.65
C LYS A 528 13.14 -24.88 12.33
N LEU A 529 12.20 -25.81 12.09
CA LEU A 529 12.13 -26.57 10.83
C LEU A 529 11.87 -25.65 9.63
N VAL A 530 11.10 -24.58 9.78
CA VAL A 530 10.96 -23.53 8.74
C VAL A 530 12.31 -22.99 8.24
N ASP A 531 13.34 -22.92 9.10
CA ASP A 531 14.69 -22.53 8.69
C ASP A 531 15.50 -23.72 8.20
N ASP A 532 15.50 -24.84 8.93
CA ASP A 532 16.34 -26.02 8.64
C ASP A 532 15.97 -26.74 7.33
N ILE A 533 14.66 -26.88 7.02
CA ILE A 533 14.17 -27.57 5.82
C ILE A 533 13.62 -26.65 4.73
N SER A 534 13.32 -25.37 5.06
CA SER A 534 12.76 -24.37 4.12
C SER A 534 11.59 -24.92 3.29
N PRO A 535 10.45 -25.25 3.92
CA PRO A 535 9.34 -25.97 3.27
C PRO A 535 8.63 -25.11 2.22
N ASP A 536 8.02 -25.77 1.23
CA ASP A 536 7.23 -25.15 0.17
C ASP A 536 5.84 -24.72 0.65
N LEU A 537 5.31 -25.37 1.69
CA LEU A 537 3.99 -25.10 2.29
C LEU A 537 3.98 -25.54 3.76
N VAL A 538 3.31 -24.77 4.62
CA VAL A 538 3.07 -25.12 6.03
C VAL A 538 1.59 -25.43 6.26
N LEU A 539 1.29 -26.59 6.82
CA LEU A 539 0.01 -26.93 7.45
C LEU A 539 0.12 -26.66 8.94
N LEU A 540 -0.73 -25.81 9.50
CA LEU A 540 -0.65 -25.37 10.89
C LEU A 540 -1.97 -25.62 11.61
N ASP A 541 -1.98 -26.45 12.66
CA ASP A 541 -3.07 -26.38 13.64
C ASP A 541 -2.96 -25.05 14.40
N TYR A 542 -4.08 -24.36 14.54
CA TYR A 542 -4.15 -23.07 15.23
C TYR A 542 -4.08 -23.19 16.75
N LEU A 543 -4.30 -24.38 17.32
CA LEU A 543 -4.17 -24.69 18.76
C LEU A 543 -2.90 -25.51 19.04
N LEU A 544 -1.78 -24.82 19.29
CA LEU A 544 -0.55 -25.47 19.74
C LEU A 544 -0.38 -25.35 21.27
N PRO A 545 0.39 -26.25 21.91
CA PRO A 545 0.68 -26.12 23.34
C PRO A 545 1.56 -24.89 23.58
N GLY A 546 1.00 -23.84 24.20
CA GLY A 546 1.74 -22.65 24.63
C GLY A 546 1.82 -21.50 23.62
N ALA A 547 1.30 -21.65 22.40
CA ALA A 547 1.21 -20.60 21.38
C ALA A 547 0.03 -20.83 20.43
N ASP A 548 -0.42 -19.80 19.72
CA ASP A 548 -1.51 -19.92 18.74
C ASP A 548 -1.04 -19.66 17.28
N GLY A 549 -1.96 -19.84 16.33
CA GLY A 549 -1.70 -19.58 14.92
C GLY A 549 -1.32 -18.12 14.58
N PHE A 550 -1.73 -17.13 15.40
CA PHE A 550 -1.39 -15.73 15.18
C PHE A 550 0.07 -15.45 15.54
N ASP A 551 0.57 -16.07 16.62
CA ASP A 551 1.98 -15.99 16.99
C ASP A 551 2.89 -16.63 15.92
N PHE A 552 2.44 -17.69 15.24
CA PHE A 552 3.22 -18.34 14.17
C PHE A 552 3.32 -17.43 12.94
N ILE A 553 2.20 -16.82 12.52
CA ILE A 553 2.18 -15.81 11.46
C ILE A 553 3.10 -14.62 11.83
N ARG A 554 3.06 -14.15 13.08
CA ARG A 554 3.90 -13.05 13.55
C ARG A 554 5.39 -13.43 13.51
N ALA A 555 5.75 -14.66 13.88
CA ALA A 555 7.13 -15.16 13.81
C ALA A 555 7.64 -15.26 12.35
N LEU A 556 6.84 -15.77 11.41
CA LEU A 556 7.19 -15.79 9.98
C LEU A 556 7.39 -14.37 9.42
N LYS A 557 6.46 -13.44 9.70
CA LYS A 557 6.58 -12.01 9.32
C LYS A 557 7.87 -11.38 9.87
N THR A 558 8.21 -11.66 11.13
CA THR A 558 9.41 -11.11 11.78
C THR A 558 10.71 -11.62 11.14
N LYS A 559 10.70 -12.84 10.57
CA LYS A 559 11.84 -13.43 9.84
C LYS A 559 11.89 -13.07 8.34
N ASP A 560 10.95 -12.27 7.83
CA ASP A 560 10.75 -12.01 6.38
C ASP A 560 10.66 -13.31 5.54
N LYS A 561 10.07 -14.36 6.14
CA LYS A 561 9.88 -15.67 5.51
C LYS A 561 8.48 -15.76 4.91
N GLU A 562 8.42 -15.80 3.58
CA GLU A 562 7.17 -16.00 2.86
C GLU A 562 7.03 -17.43 2.35
N ILE A 563 6.49 -18.25 3.24
CA ILE A 563 6.10 -19.63 2.95
C ILE A 563 4.57 -19.68 2.97
N PRO A 564 3.92 -20.25 1.95
CA PRO A 564 2.47 -20.41 1.91
C PRO A 564 1.96 -21.17 3.15
N LEU A 565 0.97 -20.59 3.83
CA LEU A 565 0.48 -21.09 5.13
C LEU A 565 -1.01 -21.47 5.05
N VAL A 566 -1.32 -22.73 5.36
CA VAL A 566 -2.70 -23.25 5.41
C VAL A 566 -3.04 -23.64 6.84
N ILE A 567 -4.14 -23.10 7.37
CA ILE A 567 -4.59 -23.40 8.73
C ILE A 567 -5.46 -24.66 8.73
N LEU A 568 -5.20 -25.59 9.66
CA LEU A 568 -6.07 -26.74 9.94
C LEU A 568 -7.01 -26.38 11.10
N THR A 569 -8.32 -26.59 10.92
CA THR A 569 -9.32 -26.22 11.94
C THR A 569 -10.30 -27.34 12.29
N GLY A 570 -10.65 -27.45 13.57
CA GLY A 570 -11.73 -28.34 14.04
C GLY A 570 -13.13 -27.77 13.77
N GLN A 571 -14.16 -28.60 13.89
CA GLN A 571 -15.56 -28.18 13.71
C GLN A 571 -15.94 -27.01 14.63
N GLY A 572 -16.66 -26.02 14.08
CA GLY A 572 -17.12 -24.83 14.80
C GLY A 572 -16.13 -23.65 14.85
N ASN A 573 -14.88 -23.82 14.38
CA ASN A 573 -13.82 -22.80 14.54
C ASN A 573 -13.58 -21.91 13.30
N GLU A 574 -14.52 -21.88 12.35
CA GLU A 574 -14.43 -21.10 11.10
C GLU A 574 -14.26 -19.59 11.33
N MET A 575 -14.78 -19.05 12.44
CA MET A 575 -14.55 -17.66 12.85
C MET A 575 -13.10 -17.37 13.28
N VAL A 576 -12.34 -18.39 13.70
CA VAL A 576 -10.91 -18.25 13.99
C VAL A 576 -10.11 -18.37 12.71
N ALA A 577 -10.47 -19.32 11.83
CA ALA A 577 -9.88 -19.47 10.49
C ALA A 577 -9.91 -18.14 9.71
N ASN A 578 -11.10 -17.53 9.59
CA ASN A 578 -11.26 -16.26 8.85
C ASN A 578 -10.41 -15.11 9.41
N ARG A 579 -10.15 -15.08 10.73
CA ARG A 579 -9.26 -14.08 11.34
C ARG A 579 -7.78 -14.35 11.04
N LEU A 580 -7.36 -15.63 10.99
CA LEU A 580 -6.00 -16.01 10.60
C LEU A 580 -5.73 -15.71 9.12
N ILE A 581 -6.72 -15.86 8.23
CA ILE A 581 -6.63 -15.41 6.83
C ILE A 581 -6.39 -13.90 6.75
N GLN A 582 -7.17 -13.10 7.49
CA GLN A 582 -6.99 -11.64 7.54
C GLN A 582 -5.61 -11.22 8.08
N GLU A 583 -5.05 -11.99 9.01
CA GLU A 583 -3.70 -11.77 9.55
C GLU A 583 -2.58 -12.30 8.65
N GLY A 584 -2.88 -13.08 7.61
CA GLY A 584 -1.92 -13.44 6.55
C GLY A 584 -1.64 -14.93 6.36
N ALA A 585 -2.48 -15.82 6.89
CA ALA A 585 -2.56 -17.18 6.34
C ALA A 585 -3.15 -17.14 4.92
N ASP A 586 -2.75 -18.09 4.08
CA ASP A 586 -3.10 -18.09 2.66
C ASP A 586 -4.44 -18.75 2.35
N ASP A 587 -4.79 -19.80 3.11
CA ASP A 587 -6.04 -20.56 3.03
C ASP A 587 -6.28 -21.35 4.33
N TYR A 588 -7.41 -22.05 4.45
CA TYR A 588 -7.68 -22.98 5.56
C TYR A 588 -8.40 -24.25 5.11
N LEU A 589 -8.18 -25.34 5.85
CA LEU A 589 -8.84 -26.63 5.67
C LEU A 589 -9.46 -27.07 7.01
N THR A 590 -10.61 -27.74 6.94
CA THR A 590 -11.24 -28.32 8.14
C THR A 590 -10.75 -29.75 8.33
N LYS A 591 -10.35 -30.13 9.55
CA LYS A 591 -9.92 -31.50 9.90
C LYS A 591 -11.00 -32.55 9.57
N SER A 592 -12.29 -32.16 9.61
CA SER A 592 -13.42 -33.01 9.23
C SER A 592 -13.67 -33.17 7.72
N ARG A 593 -12.99 -32.41 6.85
CA ARG A 593 -13.04 -32.52 5.38
C ARG A 593 -11.63 -32.53 4.78
N PHE A 594 -10.72 -33.28 5.40
CA PHE A 594 -9.34 -33.41 4.95
C PHE A 594 -9.24 -34.52 3.88
N ASP A 595 -9.89 -34.31 2.74
CA ASP A 595 -9.93 -35.25 1.61
C ASP A 595 -9.02 -34.83 0.43
N ARG A 596 -8.78 -35.78 -0.47
CA ARG A 596 -7.85 -35.64 -1.60
C ARG A 596 -8.23 -34.50 -2.55
N GLU A 597 -9.53 -34.27 -2.77
CA GLU A 597 -10.00 -33.21 -3.67
C GLU A 597 -9.81 -31.83 -3.06
N SER A 598 -10.19 -31.68 -1.78
CA SER A 598 -10.05 -30.44 -1.01
C SER A 598 -8.58 -30.02 -0.88
N ILE A 599 -7.68 -30.97 -0.60
CA ILE A 599 -6.23 -30.74 -0.53
C ILE A 599 -5.66 -30.36 -1.91
N ALA A 600 -6.04 -31.09 -2.98
CA ALA A 600 -5.55 -30.81 -4.33
C ALA A 600 -6.02 -29.45 -4.88
N ALA A 601 -7.19 -28.97 -4.45
CA ALA A 601 -7.67 -27.63 -4.75
C ALA A 601 -6.92 -26.57 -3.93
N CYS A 602 -6.86 -26.73 -2.59
CA CYS A 602 -6.18 -25.81 -1.68
C CYS A 602 -4.70 -25.63 -2.06
N PHE A 603 -3.94 -26.73 -2.21
CA PHE A 603 -2.51 -26.67 -2.51
C PHE A 603 -2.24 -25.99 -3.85
N ARG A 604 -3.09 -26.21 -4.87
CA ARG A 604 -2.98 -25.53 -6.16
C ARG A 604 -3.16 -24.02 -6.01
N ASN A 605 -4.25 -23.59 -5.37
CA ASN A 605 -4.58 -22.19 -5.15
C ASN A 605 -3.48 -21.48 -4.34
N VAL A 606 -3.03 -22.12 -3.25
CA VAL A 606 -2.02 -21.60 -2.32
C VAL A 606 -0.64 -21.51 -2.97
N MET A 607 -0.23 -22.52 -3.74
CA MET A 607 1.04 -22.50 -4.47
C MET A 607 1.05 -21.52 -5.64
N GLU A 608 -0.06 -21.38 -6.36
CA GLU A 608 -0.22 -20.39 -7.43
C GLU A 608 -0.19 -18.96 -6.88
N LYS A 609 -0.95 -18.68 -5.82
CA LYS A 609 -0.94 -17.40 -5.08
C LYS A 609 0.46 -17.08 -4.54
N GLY A 610 1.14 -18.05 -3.95
CA GLY A 610 2.52 -17.91 -3.45
C GLY A 610 3.56 -17.73 -4.57
N LYS A 611 3.33 -18.27 -5.77
CA LYS A 611 4.15 -18.00 -6.96
C LYS A 611 3.93 -16.57 -7.47
N LEU A 612 2.67 -16.18 -7.70
CA LEU A 612 2.30 -14.83 -8.16
C LEU A 612 2.82 -13.74 -7.22
N LYS A 613 2.70 -13.93 -5.90
CA LYS A 613 3.21 -12.99 -4.89
C LYS A 613 4.73 -12.81 -4.94
N ARG A 614 5.48 -13.88 -5.26
CA ARG A 614 6.94 -13.82 -5.50
C ARG A 614 7.28 -13.13 -6.83
N GLU A 615 6.52 -13.41 -7.89
CA GLU A 615 6.70 -12.79 -9.21
C GLU A 615 6.41 -11.28 -9.18
N ILE A 616 5.30 -10.85 -8.57
CA ILE A 616 4.95 -9.43 -8.35
C ILE A 616 6.07 -8.72 -7.59
N ARG A 617 6.59 -9.31 -6.51
CA ARG A 617 7.68 -8.67 -5.75
C ARG A 617 9.00 -8.66 -6.49
N SER A 618 9.31 -9.68 -7.29
CA SER A 618 10.45 -9.68 -8.20
C SER A 618 10.33 -8.58 -9.26
N ALA A 619 9.13 -8.37 -9.81
CA ALA A 619 8.85 -7.30 -10.76
C ALA A 619 8.92 -5.91 -10.08
N GLN A 620 8.29 -5.71 -8.93
CA GLN A 620 8.40 -4.48 -8.13
C GLN A 620 9.84 -4.18 -7.73
N ARG A 621 10.61 -5.20 -7.35
CA ARG A 621 12.04 -5.08 -7.05
C ARG A 621 12.82 -4.65 -8.29
N LYS A 622 12.62 -5.31 -9.44
CA LYS A 622 13.24 -4.90 -10.72
C LYS A 622 12.86 -3.47 -11.12
N ILE A 623 11.60 -3.07 -10.97
CA ILE A 623 11.13 -1.70 -11.22
C ILE A 623 11.83 -0.70 -10.26
N SER A 624 11.95 -1.06 -8.98
CA SER A 624 12.67 -0.26 -7.98
C SER A 624 14.19 -0.23 -8.21
N GLU A 625 14.76 -1.26 -8.83
CA GLU A 625 16.18 -1.35 -9.24
C GLU A 625 16.43 -0.58 -10.57
N MET A 626 15.42 -0.46 -11.44
CA MET A 626 15.45 0.39 -12.64
C MET A 626 15.36 1.89 -12.29
N ALA A 627 14.76 2.24 -11.16
CA ALA A 627 14.76 3.60 -10.60
C ALA A 627 15.97 3.84 -9.67
N THR A 628 17.20 3.59 -10.15
CA THR A 628 18.45 3.81 -9.39
C THR A 628 19.07 5.19 -9.60
N LEU A 629 18.77 5.84 -10.73
CA LEU A 629 19.30 7.15 -11.10
C LEU A 629 18.27 8.27 -10.87
N ASP A 630 18.76 9.49 -10.73
CA ASP A 630 17.98 10.73 -10.81
C ASP A 630 17.83 11.15 -12.28
N GLU A 631 16.60 11.36 -12.73
CA GLU A 631 16.26 11.58 -14.15
C GLU A 631 16.89 12.84 -14.75
N LEU A 632 17.14 13.88 -13.94
CA LEU A 632 17.69 15.16 -14.39
C LEU A 632 19.23 15.14 -14.51
N THR A 633 19.90 14.49 -13.56
CA THR A 633 21.36 14.55 -13.41
C THR A 633 22.07 13.26 -13.82
N GLY A 634 21.35 12.15 -14.00
CA GLY A 634 21.89 10.83 -14.31
C GLY A 634 22.94 10.33 -13.30
N LEU A 635 22.90 10.86 -12.07
CA LEU A 635 23.64 10.37 -10.92
C LEU A 635 22.74 9.41 -10.13
N TYR A 636 23.28 8.69 -9.13
CA TYR A 636 22.45 7.89 -8.25
C TYR A 636 21.46 8.76 -7.47
N ASN A 637 20.24 8.26 -7.27
CA ASN A 637 19.29 8.94 -6.40
C ASN A 637 19.62 8.72 -4.92
N ARG A 638 19.04 9.56 -4.06
CA ARG A 638 19.24 9.54 -2.61
C ARG A 638 19.00 8.17 -1.98
N ARG A 639 18.04 7.38 -2.47
CA ARG A 639 17.71 6.06 -1.91
C ARG A 639 18.86 5.07 -2.14
N TYR A 640 19.27 4.91 -3.39
CA TYR A 640 20.39 4.02 -3.73
C TYR A 640 21.68 4.44 -3.02
N PHE A 641 21.92 5.75 -2.91
CA PHE A 641 23.06 6.29 -2.17
C PHE A 641 23.09 5.86 -0.69
N MET A 642 21.95 5.90 0.01
CA MET A 642 21.89 5.45 1.42
C MET A 642 22.17 3.95 1.54
N GLU A 643 21.64 3.13 0.62
CA GLU A 643 21.87 1.68 0.54
C GLU A 643 23.31 1.33 0.10
N ALA A 644 24.00 2.22 -0.62
CA ALA A 644 25.41 2.09 -0.95
C ALA A 644 26.32 2.48 0.22
N LEU A 645 25.99 3.57 0.94
CA LEU A 645 26.77 4.07 2.08
C LEU A 645 26.82 3.09 3.24
N ASP A 646 25.69 2.45 3.57
CA ASP A 646 25.65 1.44 4.63
C ASP A 646 26.51 0.20 4.29
N ARG A 647 26.41 -0.25 3.04
CA ARG A 647 27.17 -1.38 2.48
C ARG A 647 28.67 -1.14 2.43
N GLU A 648 29.11 -0.01 1.87
CA GLU A 648 30.52 0.34 1.77
C GLU A 648 31.11 0.69 3.13
N ARG A 649 30.32 1.22 4.08
CA ARG A 649 30.74 1.35 5.47
C ARG A 649 31.01 0.00 6.13
N ALA A 650 30.08 -0.95 6.03
CA ALA A 650 30.28 -2.30 6.57
C ALA A 650 31.49 -3.02 5.94
N ARG A 651 31.76 -2.75 4.64
CA ARG A 651 32.94 -3.23 3.93
C ARG A 651 34.23 -2.57 4.44
N ALA A 652 34.25 -1.25 4.59
CA ALA A 652 35.38 -0.49 5.10
C ALA A 652 35.77 -0.91 6.52
N GLU A 653 34.78 -1.10 7.41
CA GLU A 653 34.98 -1.61 8.77
C GLU A 653 35.54 -3.04 8.77
N ARG A 654 35.00 -3.95 7.92
CA ARG A 654 35.50 -5.33 7.80
C ARG A 654 36.94 -5.42 7.30
N HIS A 655 37.31 -4.61 6.32
CA HIS A 655 38.63 -4.67 5.67
C HIS A 655 39.65 -3.67 6.22
N GLN A 656 39.28 -2.89 7.26
CA GLN A 656 40.11 -1.83 7.85
C GLN A 656 40.61 -0.83 6.79
N LYS A 657 39.70 -0.41 5.91
CA LYS A 657 39.97 0.55 4.82
C LYS A 657 39.33 1.90 5.11
N ALA A 658 40.00 2.97 4.67
CA ALA A 658 39.44 4.31 4.73
C ALA A 658 38.17 4.43 3.88
N LEU A 659 37.27 5.32 4.29
CA LEU A 659 36.03 5.63 3.58
C LEU A 659 35.67 7.08 3.87
N SER A 660 35.64 7.91 2.83
CA SER A 660 35.30 9.32 2.95
C SER A 660 33.92 9.61 2.36
N LEU A 661 33.20 10.55 2.97
CA LEU A 661 31.89 11.03 2.55
C LEU A 661 31.98 12.52 2.26
N CYS A 662 31.51 12.92 1.07
CA CYS A 662 31.48 14.31 0.62
C CYS A 662 30.04 14.79 0.44
N MET A 663 29.70 15.94 1.02
CA MET A 663 28.45 16.68 0.80
C MET A 663 28.76 17.96 0.01
N LEU A 664 28.02 18.20 -1.07
CA LEU A 664 28.24 19.28 -2.01
C LEU A 664 26.95 20.07 -2.22
N ASP A 665 27.09 21.36 -2.50
CA ASP A 665 25.95 22.24 -2.78
C ASP A 665 26.35 23.41 -3.67
N ILE A 666 25.46 23.74 -4.61
CA ILE A 666 25.66 24.79 -5.60
C ILE A 666 25.46 26.17 -4.96
N ASP A 667 26.55 26.93 -4.89
CA ASP A 667 26.55 28.25 -4.28
C ASP A 667 25.57 29.20 -4.98
N LEU A 668 24.64 29.75 -4.20
CA LEU A 668 23.63 30.73 -4.64
C LEU A 668 22.68 30.21 -5.73
N PHE A 669 22.46 28.89 -5.85
CA PHE A 669 21.58 28.30 -6.87
C PHE A 669 20.18 28.91 -6.92
N LYS A 670 19.58 29.24 -5.76
CA LYS A 670 18.31 29.99 -5.71
C LYS A 670 18.34 31.28 -6.53
N LYS A 671 19.45 32.05 -6.52
CA LYS A 671 19.57 33.27 -7.35
C LYS A 671 19.63 32.98 -8.85
N VAL A 672 20.08 31.78 -9.26
CA VAL A 672 20.03 31.35 -10.66
C VAL A 672 18.57 31.12 -11.06
N ASN A 673 17.80 30.38 -10.25
CA ASN A 673 16.37 30.17 -10.47
C ASN A 673 15.57 31.48 -10.46
N ASP A 674 15.77 32.33 -9.44
CA ASP A 674 15.03 33.59 -9.27
C ASP A 674 15.29 34.58 -10.44
N ASN A 675 16.49 34.58 -11.04
CA ASN A 675 16.86 35.51 -12.12
C ASN A 675 16.67 34.94 -13.54
N LEU A 676 16.84 33.63 -13.74
CA LEU A 676 16.90 33.00 -15.07
C LEU A 676 15.80 31.92 -15.29
N GLY A 677 15.01 31.62 -14.25
CA GLY A 677 13.94 30.63 -14.28
C GLY A 677 14.42 29.19 -14.02
N HIS A 678 13.49 28.34 -13.58
CA HIS A 678 13.79 26.94 -13.20
C HIS A 678 14.45 26.13 -14.32
N THR A 679 14.08 26.34 -15.58
CA THR A 679 14.71 25.63 -16.73
C THR A 679 16.21 25.93 -16.87
N ALA A 680 16.67 27.12 -16.46
CA ALA A 680 18.10 27.43 -16.42
C ALA A 680 18.79 26.72 -15.23
N GLY A 681 18.10 26.61 -14.09
CA GLY A 681 18.54 25.82 -12.95
C GLY A 681 18.64 24.33 -13.27
N ASP A 682 17.66 23.76 -13.97
CA ASP A 682 17.65 22.36 -14.39
C ASP A 682 18.85 22.05 -15.29
N LEU A 683 19.20 22.94 -16.23
CA LEU A 683 20.37 22.81 -17.08
C LEU A 683 21.69 22.87 -16.27
N VAL A 684 21.76 23.75 -15.26
CA VAL A 684 22.90 23.83 -14.33
C VAL A 684 23.03 22.55 -13.48
N LEU A 685 21.92 21.96 -13.05
CA LEU A 685 21.89 20.70 -12.30
C LEU A 685 22.32 19.51 -13.18
N ALA A 686 21.82 19.43 -14.41
CA ALA A 686 22.23 18.40 -15.38
C ALA A 686 23.73 18.46 -15.65
N ASN A 687 24.28 19.66 -15.91
CA ASN A 687 25.71 19.85 -16.13
C ASN A 687 26.56 19.56 -14.88
N MET A 688 26.07 19.88 -13.68
CA MET A 688 26.71 19.46 -12.43
C MET A 688 26.76 17.92 -12.32
N GLY A 689 25.67 17.25 -12.72
CA GLY A 689 25.59 15.79 -12.82
C GLY A 689 26.69 15.21 -13.71
N GLU A 690 26.87 15.76 -14.91
CA GLU A 690 27.94 15.37 -15.85
C GLU A 690 29.34 15.60 -15.26
N ILE A 691 29.60 16.80 -14.71
CA ILE A 691 30.90 17.15 -14.12
C ILE A 691 31.30 16.19 -13.00
N ILE A 692 30.35 15.88 -12.10
CA ILE A 692 30.57 14.94 -10.99
C ILE A 692 30.76 13.52 -11.52
N ARG A 693 29.97 13.07 -12.51
CA ARG A 693 30.06 11.72 -13.09
C ARG A 693 31.42 11.48 -13.76
N GLU A 694 31.93 12.46 -14.51
CA GLU A 694 33.25 12.41 -15.15
C GLU A 694 34.42 12.51 -14.17
N TRP A 695 34.24 13.18 -13.03
CA TRP A 695 35.27 13.32 -12.00
C TRP A 695 35.37 12.09 -11.09
N SER A 696 34.25 11.39 -10.88
CA SER A 696 34.14 10.20 -10.04
C SER A 696 34.83 8.98 -10.69
N ARG A 697 35.44 8.12 -9.87
CA ARG A 697 35.93 6.81 -10.32
C ARG A 697 34.77 5.83 -10.45
N GLN A 698 35.01 4.71 -11.15
CA GLN A 698 34.05 3.60 -11.24
C GLN A 698 33.69 2.97 -9.87
N THR A 699 34.55 3.15 -8.86
CA THR A 699 34.34 2.71 -7.47
C THR A 699 33.59 3.69 -6.60
N ASP A 700 33.40 4.93 -7.07
CA ASP A 700 32.83 6.01 -6.28
C ASP A 700 31.32 6.09 -6.53
N PHE A 701 30.55 6.57 -5.55
CA PHE A 701 29.08 6.59 -5.64
C PHE A 701 28.57 8.04 -5.63
N PRO A 702 28.55 8.72 -6.80
CA PRO A 702 28.02 10.07 -6.92
C PRO A 702 26.49 10.07 -6.99
N CYS A 703 25.88 11.01 -6.27
CA CYS A 703 24.44 11.06 -6.04
C CYS A 703 23.92 12.49 -6.05
N ARG A 704 22.67 12.67 -6.50
CA ARG A 704 21.88 13.86 -6.17
C ARG A 704 21.14 13.61 -4.87
N TYR A 705 21.48 14.37 -3.82
CA TYR A 705 20.96 14.15 -2.47
C TYR A 705 19.59 14.81 -2.26
N GLY A 706 19.38 15.98 -2.86
CA GLY A 706 18.08 16.65 -2.92
C GLY A 706 18.18 18.07 -3.47
N GLY A 707 17.29 18.46 -4.38
CA GLY A 707 17.27 19.83 -4.93
C GLY A 707 18.58 20.22 -5.62
N GLU A 708 19.36 21.08 -4.95
CA GLU A 708 20.68 21.62 -5.33
C GLU A 708 21.87 20.95 -4.61
N GLU A 709 21.59 19.95 -3.77
CA GLU A 709 22.56 19.22 -2.95
C GLU A 709 22.96 17.89 -3.59
N PHE A 710 24.25 17.59 -3.56
CA PHE A 710 24.87 16.40 -4.12
C PHE A 710 25.74 15.69 -3.07
N ALA A 711 25.98 14.39 -3.31
CA ALA A 711 26.71 13.53 -2.41
C ALA A 711 27.70 12.66 -3.18
N VAL A 712 28.85 12.33 -2.57
CA VAL A 712 29.76 11.32 -3.12
C VAL A 712 30.33 10.46 -1.99
N ILE A 713 30.24 9.15 -2.17
CA ILE A 713 30.98 8.16 -1.36
C ILE A 713 32.30 7.87 -2.06
N LEU A 714 33.42 7.96 -1.32
CA LEU A 714 34.77 7.66 -1.81
C LEU A 714 35.35 6.47 -1.01
N PRO A 715 35.13 5.21 -1.49
CA PRO A 715 35.76 4.04 -0.89
C PRO A 715 37.28 4.07 -0.98
N GLU A 716 37.94 3.40 -0.04
CA GLU A 716 39.40 3.28 0.08
C GLU A 716 40.15 4.62 -0.02
N THR A 717 39.52 5.71 0.41
CA THR A 717 40.04 7.08 0.31
C THR A 717 39.98 7.75 1.69
N ASP A 718 41.15 8.20 2.16
CA ASP A 718 41.32 8.91 3.43
C ASP A 718 40.91 10.39 3.33
N LEU A 719 40.87 11.07 4.47
CA LEU A 719 40.40 12.46 4.55
C LEU A 719 41.20 13.43 3.67
N GLU A 720 42.52 13.23 3.55
CA GLU A 720 43.41 14.09 2.75
C GLU A 720 43.31 13.79 1.25
N GLY A 721 43.24 12.51 0.86
CA GLY A 721 42.95 12.11 -0.52
C GLY A 721 41.60 12.62 -1.01
N ALA A 722 40.58 12.56 -0.16
CA ALA A 722 39.27 13.15 -0.42
C ALA A 722 39.36 14.69 -0.57
N ARG A 723 40.10 15.37 0.31
CA ARG A 723 40.33 16.82 0.22
C ARG A 723 40.95 17.24 -1.12
N VAL A 724 42.00 16.54 -1.56
CA VAL A 724 42.66 16.78 -2.85
C VAL A 724 41.72 16.50 -4.03
N ALA A 725 40.94 15.43 -3.97
CA ALA A 725 39.97 15.09 -5.02
C ALA A 725 38.87 16.17 -5.13
N CYS A 726 38.30 16.61 -4.01
CA CYS A 726 37.24 17.62 -3.98
C CYS A 726 37.71 19.03 -4.36
N GLU A 727 38.95 19.42 -4.04
CA GLU A 727 39.50 20.69 -4.55
C GLU A 727 39.61 20.68 -6.09
N ARG A 728 40.00 19.55 -6.69
CA ARG A 728 39.98 19.38 -8.16
C ARG A 728 38.57 19.50 -8.74
N LEU A 729 37.58 18.89 -8.08
CA LEU A 729 36.16 19.02 -8.50
C LEU A 729 35.71 20.47 -8.43
N ARG A 730 35.99 21.15 -7.30
CA ARG A 730 35.62 22.55 -7.08
C ARG A 730 36.22 23.47 -8.15
N HIS A 731 37.48 23.29 -8.51
CA HIS A 731 38.10 23.99 -9.63
C HIS A 731 37.38 23.71 -10.95
N LYS A 732 37.10 22.43 -11.27
CA LYS A 732 36.38 22.04 -12.50
C LYS A 732 34.99 22.69 -12.61
N VAL A 733 34.22 22.81 -11.51
CA VAL A 733 32.92 23.52 -11.56
C VAL A 733 33.09 25.05 -11.64
N ALA A 734 34.07 25.64 -10.93
CA ALA A 734 34.29 27.09 -10.98
C ALA A 734 34.78 27.58 -12.36
N GLU A 735 35.41 26.70 -13.14
CA GLU A 735 35.84 26.95 -14.52
C GLU A 735 34.75 26.63 -15.57
N SER A 736 33.74 25.82 -15.21
CA SER A 736 32.67 25.44 -16.13
C SER A 736 31.78 26.63 -16.51
N ARG A 737 31.17 26.51 -17.69
CA ARG A 737 30.26 27.51 -18.25
C ARG A 737 29.09 26.78 -18.86
N VAL A 738 27.89 27.06 -18.35
CA VAL A 738 26.65 26.53 -18.90
C VAL A 738 26.11 27.55 -19.89
N GLU A 739 26.17 27.22 -21.19
CA GLU A 739 25.67 28.10 -22.25
C GLU A 739 24.15 28.32 -22.08
N TRP A 740 23.73 29.59 -22.04
CA TRP A 740 22.34 29.98 -21.86
C TRP A 740 21.99 31.18 -22.74
N ARG A 741 20.69 31.36 -23.01
CA ARG A 741 20.14 32.33 -23.98
C ARG A 741 20.58 33.78 -23.75
N THR A 742 20.91 34.13 -22.51
CA THR A 742 21.34 35.49 -22.09
C THR A 742 22.87 35.60 -21.86
N GLY A 743 23.63 34.55 -22.15
CA GLY A 743 25.07 34.43 -21.90
C GLY A 743 25.41 33.27 -20.95
N PRO A 744 26.70 32.89 -20.84
CA PRO A 744 27.13 31.72 -20.08
C PRO A 744 26.93 31.90 -18.57
N ILE A 745 26.20 30.97 -17.95
CA ILE A 745 26.03 30.88 -16.51
C ILE A 745 27.30 30.27 -15.89
N ARG A 746 27.76 30.85 -14.78
CA ARG A 746 28.83 30.27 -13.94
C ARG A 746 28.30 30.07 -12.54
N VAL A 747 28.69 28.96 -11.93
CA VAL A 747 28.36 28.59 -10.55
C VAL A 747 29.61 28.14 -9.82
N THR A 748 29.56 28.13 -8.50
CA THR A 748 30.61 27.52 -7.66
C THR A 748 29.98 26.51 -6.71
N VAL A 749 30.80 25.71 -6.03
CA VAL A 749 30.33 24.66 -5.12
C VAL A 749 31.02 24.79 -3.76
N SER A 750 30.24 24.65 -2.70
CA SER A 750 30.74 24.48 -1.34
C SER A 750 30.72 23.00 -0.96
N ILE A 751 31.86 22.47 -0.50
CA ILE A 751 32.04 21.02 -0.24
C ILE A 751 32.45 20.79 1.22
N GLY A 752 31.70 19.92 1.91
CA GLY A 752 32.06 19.37 3.21
C GLY A 752 32.50 17.91 3.07
N ILE A 753 33.56 17.53 3.78
CA ILE A 753 34.13 16.18 3.78
C ILE A 753 34.24 15.67 5.20
N THR A 754 33.96 14.39 5.41
CA THR A 754 34.29 13.68 6.64
C THR A 754 34.75 12.25 6.35
N GLU A 755 35.50 11.68 7.28
CA GLU A 755 35.97 10.29 7.21
C GLU A 755 35.18 9.38 8.16
N ASN A 756 34.92 8.14 7.73
CA ASN A 756 34.36 7.11 8.59
C ASN A 756 35.40 6.66 9.62
N ARG A 757 35.12 6.87 10.91
CA ARG A 757 36.07 6.60 12.00
C ARG A 757 35.93 5.15 12.43
N ILE A 758 36.81 4.30 11.89
CA ILE A 758 36.84 2.85 12.16
C ILE A 758 36.95 2.60 13.68
N GLY A 759 36.15 1.67 14.20
CA GLY A 759 36.10 1.32 15.63
C GLY A 759 35.19 2.21 16.49
N ILE A 760 34.65 3.31 15.97
CA ILE A 760 33.65 4.13 16.66
C ILE A 760 32.25 3.71 16.22
N LYS A 761 31.37 3.39 17.19
CA LYS A 761 29.93 3.12 16.94
C LYS A 761 29.14 4.41 16.66
N ASP A 762 29.50 5.13 15.60
CA ASP A 762 28.65 6.18 15.05
C ASP A 762 27.46 5.58 14.28
N SER A 763 26.31 6.26 14.29
CA SER A 763 25.21 5.92 13.38
C SER A 763 25.51 6.47 11.98
N LEU A 764 24.92 5.87 10.95
CA LEU A 764 25.03 6.36 9.56
C LEU A 764 24.61 7.84 9.44
N ARG A 765 23.62 8.24 10.26
CA ARG A 765 23.14 9.62 10.39
C ARG A 765 24.25 10.58 10.84
N LYS A 766 24.99 10.26 11.91
CA LYS A 766 26.10 11.09 12.41
C LYS A 766 27.23 11.29 11.38
N LEU A 767 27.47 10.31 10.52
CA LEU A 767 28.46 10.44 9.45
C LEU A 767 28.01 11.50 8.43
N ILE A 768 26.74 11.47 8.03
CA ILE A 768 26.16 12.48 7.13
C ILE A 768 26.13 13.85 7.80
N ASP A 769 25.69 13.94 9.06
CA ASP A 769 25.61 15.21 9.79
C ASP A 769 27.00 15.87 9.90
N ARG A 770 28.10 15.11 10.13
CA ARG A 770 29.48 15.66 10.12
C ARG A 770 29.90 16.25 8.77
N ALA A 771 29.56 15.58 7.67
CA ALA A 771 29.85 16.08 6.33
C ALA A 771 29.03 17.35 6.02
N ASP A 772 27.79 17.40 6.48
CA ASP A 772 26.90 18.54 6.30
C ASP A 772 27.33 19.77 7.12
N GLU A 773 27.73 19.57 8.38
CA GLU A 773 28.35 20.61 9.21
C GLU A 773 29.61 21.19 8.53
N ALA A 774 30.45 20.35 7.92
CA ALA A 774 31.62 20.82 7.16
C ALA A 774 31.19 21.66 5.93
N ARG A 775 30.16 21.24 5.20
CA ARG A 775 29.60 21.97 4.04
C ARG A 775 29.01 23.31 4.46
N TYR A 776 28.33 23.37 5.61
CA TYR A 776 27.81 24.60 6.20
C TYR A 776 28.94 25.59 6.51
N HIS A 777 30.02 25.15 7.17
CA HIS A 777 31.23 25.96 7.41
C HIS A 777 31.91 26.42 6.11
N ALA A 778 31.83 25.64 5.02
CA ALA A 778 32.31 26.06 3.71
C ALA A 778 31.47 27.23 3.14
N LYS A 779 30.15 27.18 3.28
CA LYS A 779 29.24 28.28 2.90
C LYS A 779 29.50 29.54 3.74
N GLU A 780 29.53 29.42 5.07
CA GLU A 780 29.69 30.56 5.99
C GLU A 780 31.02 31.29 5.81
N THR A 781 32.13 30.56 5.69
CA THR A 781 33.46 31.20 5.62
C THR A 781 33.73 31.90 4.28
N GLY A 782 32.79 31.84 3.32
CA GLY A 782 32.82 32.63 2.09
C GLY A 782 32.60 31.83 0.80
N ARG A 783 31.99 30.64 0.85
CA ARG A 783 31.63 29.79 -0.30
C ARG A 783 32.82 29.37 -1.19
N ASN A 784 32.56 28.62 -2.27
CA ASN A 784 33.55 28.15 -3.23
C ASN A 784 34.82 27.57 -2.56
N ARG A 785 34.67 26.57 -1.70
CA ARG A 785 35.77 25.94 -0.95
C ARG A 785 35.45 24.55 -0.42
N VAL A 786 36.50 23.83 -0.03
CA VAL A 786 36.40 22.56 0.70
C VAL A 786 36.63 22.77 2.20
N LYS A 787 35.90 22.02 3.04
CA LYS A 787 36.11 21.91 4.49
C LYS A 787 36.07 20.44 4.94
N ILE A 788 36.81 20.12 6.00
CA ILE A 788 36.95 18.77 6.58
C ILE A 788 36.48 18.74 8.04
N ARG A 789 35.98 17.60 8.55
CA ARG A 789 35.50 17.41 9.94
C ARG A 789 35.55 15.95 10.42
#